data_AF-A0A9P9AFJ6-F1
#
_entry.id   AF-A0A9P9AFJ6-F1
#
_cell.length_a   1.000
_cell.length_b   1.000
_cell.length_c   1.000
_cell.angle_alpha   90.00
_cell.angle_beta   90.00
_cell.angle_gamma   90.00
#
_symmetry.space_group_name_H-M   'P 1'
#
loop_
_entity.id
_entity.type
_entity.pdbx_description
1 polymer ?
#
loop_
_entity_poly.entity_id
_entity_poly.type
_entity_poly.pdbx_seq_one_letter_code
_entity_poly.pdbx_strand_id
1 'polypeptide(L)'
;MRSTISLLPLLGSLSSAAASPLAQPALTFVSPSQFSPGSAQNVVVEYTGSVDGELTITYGPCDGEADVASASQRIGSTHVGAHPLAERHAEHEKRRPTKFVWLTPDNAAPGCLRAFVDDELVGQSEELGVARRMARRSEKKSFVDVAGTDSMWFDGVAYLQQKQPDEAFVASAKSKSFGILGGGISGLMSSLLLDSVGIHNWKILESSERVGGRIRTVYLNGTTPDEGQYHELGPMRFPYEITDAATNTTFPINDQRMVFQLADVLNELNAGNEEVQVKFWDWIQSNPNTPVDNPNRRADGTFLSRGEVAANPDFQVSAVYSNATAAAEAITALEDFKGLTPERIQMYATNIFAAYKQAKEDGAFDYSEVSYLRDIIGTDLNTTDEVTPNHIYWPMWEYETVYFLASKWLTIKGGLSRLPAAFEPLLDGRIRYNTKVNGIHYNACNQTVSVSWRPTGAEPFSTTDQVDRFDYVLNSVPLNLMKFWKLPAYSSLLKRSIDRTLFANACKVAVQFKTRFWEHLDIPILGGCTRITSPQLGQVCYPSWHLNATGPGTMLASYISDYEATVACAMPEAEHMAYIKRALAEVHGAEVVEENWTGNYARHCWEQDEHHAGAFTMQIFAQQHLYLPAFYQTEFNTVFIGEAATFTHTWIFSALESATRGTVQLLLDMGLVDEAKQITNTWMARWIDV
;
A
#
# COMPACT_ATOMS: atom_id res chain seq x y z
N MET A 1 -12.71 66.78 -17.74
CA MET A 1 -13.11 67.93 -18.58
C MET A 1 -14.23 67.47 -19.49
N ARG A 2 -15.41 68.10 -19.33
CA ARG A 2 -16.59 67.90 -20.18
C ARG A 2 -16.40 68.69 -21.47
N SER A 3 -16.68 68.10 -22.63
CA SER A 3 -17.01 68.86 -23.84
C SER A 3 -18.21 68.23 -24.53
N THR A 4 -19.31 68.97 -24.47
CA THR A 4 -20.52 68.88 -25.29
C THR A 4 -20.22 69.35 -26.71
N ILE A 5 -20.66 68.62 -27.75
CA ILE A 5 -20.87 69.17 -29.10
C ILE A 5 -22.19 68.63 -29.68
N SER A 6 -22.89 69.56 -30.31
CA SER A 6 -24.28 69.65 -30.74
C SER A 6 -24.80 68.61 -31.75
N LEU A 7 -26.12 68.41 -31.67
CA LEU A 7 -26.98 67.78 -32.66
C LEU A 7 -27.06 68.58 -33.97
N LEU A 8 -27.14 67.85 -35.09
CA LEU A 8 -27.77 68.26 -36.36
C LEU A 8 -28.84 67.22 -36.72
N PRO A 9 -30.08 67.61 -37.10
CA PRO A 9 -31.09 66.68 -37.53
C PRO A 9 -31.04 66.49 -39.05
N LEU A 10 -30.94 65.26 -39.53
CA LEU A 10 -31.30 64.90 -40.90
C LEU A 10 -32.61 64.11 -40.89
N LEU A 11 -33.64 64.73 -41.46
CA LEU A 11 -34.92 64.12 -41.80
C LEU A 11 -34.72 63.12 -42.94
N GLY A 12 -34.88 61.83 -42.63
CA GLY A 12 -35.02 60.74 -43.60
C GLY A 12 -36.43 60.17 -43.54
N SER A 13 -37.10 60.17 -44.69
CA SER A 13 -38.47 59.73 -44.93
C SER A 13 -38.76 58.29 -44.47
N LEU A 14 -39.77 58.13 -43.61
CA LEU A 14 -40.40 56.85 -43.29
C LEU A 14 -41.37 56.45 -44.42
N SER A 15 -40.98 55.48 -45.23
CA SER A 15 -41.88 54.71 -46.07
C SER A 15 -42.54 53.61 -45.22
N SER A 16 -43.83 53.73 -44.95
CA SER A 16 -44.64 52.71 -44.27
C SER A 16 -44.87 51.53 -45.21
N ALA A 17 -44.01 50.50 -45.13
CA ALA A 17 -44.37 49.18 -45.59
C ALA A 17 -45.30 48.55 -44.54
N ALA A 18 -46.54 48.24 -44.93
CA ALA A 18 -47.45 47.45 -44.12
C ALA A 18 -46.86 46.04 -43.97
N ALA A 19 -46.21 45.79 -42.84
CA ALA A 19 -45.84 44.44 -42.43
C ALA A 19 -47.12 43.74 -41.95
N SER A 20 -47.55 42.70 -42.66
CA SER A 20 -48.46 41.70 -42.12
C SER A 20 -47.86 41.19 -40.80
N PRO A 21 -48.62 41.09 -39.70
CA PRO A 21 -48.09 40.49 -38.48
C PRO A 21 -47.65 39.06 -38.82
N LEU A 22 -46.35 38.77 -38.64
CA LEU A 22 -45.86 37.40 -38.59
C LEU A 22 -46.74 36.68 -37.56
N ALA A 23 -47.41 35.60 -37.99
CA ALA A 23 -48.19 34.78 -37.08
C ALA A 23 -47.28 34.36 -35.93
N GLN A 24 -47.56 34.85 -34.72
CA GLN A 24 -46.78 34.46 -33.56
C GLN A 24 -46.95 32.96 -33.35
N PRO A 25 -45.87 32.18 -33.20
CA PRO A 25 -45.98 30.76 -32.94
C PRO A 25 -46.76 30.57 -31.64
N ALA A 26 -47.70 29.63 -31.62
CA ALA A 26 -48.55 29.36 -30.45
C ALA A 26 -47.78 28.71 -29.30
N LEU A 27 -46.57 28.19 -29.60
CA LEU A 27 -45.63 27.59 -28.66
C LEU A 27 -44.20 28.02 -29.00
N THR A 28 -43.45 28.49 -28.00
CA THR A 28 -42.04 28.88 -28.12
C THR A 28 -41.14 28.00 -27.25
N PHE A 29 -40.00 27.56 -27.80
CA PHE A 29 -38.99 26.82 -27.05
C PHE A 29 -38.08 27.79 -26.29
N VAL A 30 -38.05 27.67 -24.96
CA VAL A 30 -37.20 28.48 -24.07
C VAL A 30 -35.84 27.80 -23.85
N SER A 31 -35.81 26.47 -23.82
CA SER A 31 -34.58 25.70 -23.69
C SER A 31 -34.75 24.28 -24.27
N PRO A 32 -33.67 23.58 -24.63
CA PRO A 32 -32.26 24.01 -24.59
C PRO A 32 -31.89 24.94 -25.75
N SER A 33 -30.79 25.71 -25.63
CA SER A 33 -30.17 26.44 -26.76
C SER A 33 -29.01 25.67 -27.40
N GLN A 34 -28.51 24.65 -26.71
CA GLN A 34 -27.48 23.71 -27.14
C GLN A 34 -27.69 22.38 -26.42
N PHE A 35 -27.30 21.26 -27.02
CA PHE A 35 -27.45 19.94 -26.40
C PHE A 35 -26.17 19.12 -26.48
N SER A 36 -26.02 18.13 -25.59
CA SER A 36 -24.91 17.18 -25.62
C SER A 36 -25.41 15.81 -26.07
N PRO A 37 -24.84 15.18 -27.12
CA PRO A 37 -25.21 13.83 -27.55
C PRO A 37 -25.11 12.80 -26.42
N GLY A 38 -25.99 11.80 -26.41
CA GLY A 38 -25.99 10.73 -25.41
C GLY A 38 -26.38 11.19 -24.00
N SER A 39 -27.17 12.27 -23.87
CA SER A 39 -27.60 12.81 -22.57
C SER A 39 -29.07 13.20 -22.51
N ALA A 40 -29.61 13.30 -21.30
CA ALA A 40 -30.95 13.83 -21.04
C ALA A 40 -30.94 15.35 -20.98
N GLN A 41 -31.78 15.99 -21.79
CA GLN A 41 -31.95 17.44 -21.88
C GLN A 41 -33.35 17.83 -21.44
N ASN A 42 -33.46 18.93 -20.70
CA ASN A 42 -34.76 19.52 -20.38
C ASN A 42 -35.20 20.41 -21.54
N VAL A 43 -36.34 20.08 -22.14
CA VAL A 43 -37.01 20.91 -23.15
C VAL A 43 -38.07 21.72 -22.44
N VAL A 44 -37.92 23.04 -22.42
CA VAL A 44 -38.86 23.96 -21.77
C VAL A 44 -39.58 24.76 -22.84
N VAL A 45 -40.91 24.81 -22.75
CA VAL A 45 -41.77 25.51 -23.70
C VAL A 45 -42.66 26.51 -22.98
N GLU A 46 -42.95 27.61 -23.67
CA GLU A 46 -43.93 28.61 -23.28
C GLU A 46 -45.07 28.64 -24.29
N TYR A 47 -46.30 28.71 -23.78
CA TYR A 47 -47.50 28.76 -24.60
C TYR A 47 -47.98 30.20 -24.69
N THR A 48 -47.95 30.77 -25.89
CA THR A 48 -48.36 32.16 -26.16
C THR A 48 -49.82 32.23 -26.62
N GLY A 49 -50.39 31.12 -27.12
CA GLY A 49 -51.77 31.01 -27.63
C GLY A 49 -52.62 29.91 -26.97
N SER A 50 -53.83 29.70 -27.50
CA SER A 50 -54.70 28.57 -27.14
C SER A 50 -54.24 27.30 -27.88
N VAL A 51 -53.38 26.52 -27.24
CA VAL A 51 -52.95 25.21 -27.73
C VAL A 51 -53.80 24.11 -27.07
N ASP A 52 -54.67 23.49 -27.85
CA ASP A 52 -55.63 22.48 -27.41
C ASP A 52 -55.64 21.33 -28.44
N GLY A 53 -55.22 20.12 -28.06
CA GLY A 53 -55.06 18.99 -28.99
C GLY A 53 -53.97 17.99 -28.57
N GLU A 54 -53.55 17.07 -29.45
CA GLU A 54 -52.36 16.22 -29.25
C GLU A 54 -51.09 16.98 -29.63
N LEU A 55 -50.34 17.43 -28.62
CA LEU A 55 -49.02 18.02 -28.77
C LEU A 55 -47.97 16.92 -29.00
N THR A 56 -47.27 16.96 -30.13
CA THR A 56 -46.10 16.13 -30.42
C THR A 56 -44.85 17.00 -30.57
N ILE A 57 -43.77 16.64 -29.88
CA ILE A 57 -42.46 17.31 -30.02
C ILE A 57 -41.51 16.38 -30.77
N THR A 58 -40.82 16.93 -31.77
CA THR A 58 -39.86 16.21 -32.59
C THR A 58 -38.55 16.96 -32.71
N TYR A 59 -37.52 16.24 -33.18
CA TYR A 59 -36.19 16.77 -33.46
C TYR A 59 -35.76 16.34 -34.87
N GLY A 60 -35.16 17.25 -35.61
CA GLY A 60 -34.65 16.98 -36.96
C GLY A 60 -34.02 18.22 -37.62
N PRO A 61 -33.73 18.15 -38.93
CA PRO A 61 -33.19 19.28 -39.69
C PRO A 61 -34.10 20.51 -39.58
N CYS A 62 -33.49 21.70 -39.42
CA CYS A 62 -34.23 22.96 -39.36
C CYS A 62 -34.88 23.32 -40.71
N ASP A 63 -34.26 22.88 -41.81
CA ASP A 63 -34.70 23.06 -43.18
C ASP A 63 -35.32 21.75 -43.72
N GLY A 64 -36.57 21.80 -44.20
CA GLY A 64 -37.28 20.64 -44.74
C GLY A 64 -38.78 20.68 -44.44
N GLU A 65 -39.55 19.75 -45.02
CA GLU A 65 -40.99 19.64 -44.76
C GLU A 65 -41.25 19.46 -43.25
N ALA A 66 -42.11 20.33 -42.71
CA ALA A 66 -42.52 20.29 -41.31
C ALA A 66 -43.66 19.28 -41.14
N ASP A 67 -43.30 18.01 -41.10
CA ASP A 67 -44.19 16.88 -40.80
C ASP A 67 -43.58 16.03 -39.68
N VAL A 68 -44.42 15.35 -38.91
CA VAL A 68 -44.01 14.47 -37.83
C VAL A 68 -43.28 13.23 -38.39
N ALA A 69 -43.66 12.73 -39.57
CA ALA A 69 -43.07 11.53 -40.16
C ALA A 69 -41.65 11.75 -40.71
N SER A 70 -41.29 12.99 -41.04
CA SER A 70 -39.95 13.34 -41.56
C SER A 70 -38.93 13.64 -40.45
N ALA A 71 -39.34 13.61 -39.18
CA ALA A 71 -38.48 13.91 -38.05
C ALA A 71 -37.39 12.85 -37.86
N SER A 72 -36.17 13.29 -37.53
CA SER A 72 -35.08 12.39 -37.14
C SER A 72 -35.39 11.64 -35.84
N GLN A 73 -36.14 12.27 -34.93
CA GLN A 73 -36.60 11.64 -33.70
C GLN A 73 -37.92 12.25 -33.22
N ARG A 74 -38.87 11.39 -32.82
CA ARG A 74 -40.04 11.80 -32.04
C ARG A 74 -39.67 11.79 -30.55
N ILE A 75 -39.73 12.94 -29.90
CA ILE A 75 -39.36 13.09 -28.48
C ILE A 75 -40.49 12.57 -27.58
N GLY A 76 -41.74 12.90 -27.94
CA GLY A 76 -42.93 12.39 -27.25
C GLY A 76 -44.20 13.07 -27.73
N SER A 77 -45.35 12.54 -27.28
CA SER A 77 -46.65 13.18 -27.49
C SER A 77 -47.52 13.18 -26.24
N THR A 78 -48.40 14.18 -26.17
CA THR A 78 -49.36 14.32 -25.08
C THR A 78 -50.54 15.18 -25.48
N HIS A 79 -51.71 14.90 -24.92
CA HIS A 79 -52.86 15.80 -25.02
C HIS A 79 -52.70 16.98 -24.08
N VAL A 80 -53.02 18.18 -24.55
CA VAL A 80 -52.91 19.45 -23.79
C VAL A 80 -54.15 20.30 -23.96
N GLY A 81 -54.38 21.22 -23.02
CA GLY A 81 -55.47 22.19 -23.14
C GLY A 81 -56.86 21.62 -22.82
N ALA A 82 -57.86 22.00 -23.63
CA ALA A 82 -59.26 21.59 -23.44
C ALA A 82 -59.58 20.13 -23.84
N HIS A 83 -58.60 19.37 -24.34
CA HIS A 83 -58.82 17.99 -24.78
C HIS A 83 -59.26 17.08 -23.61
N PRO A 84 -60.22 16.15 -23.78
CA PRO A 84 -60.69 15.26 -22.71
C PRO A 84 -59.56 14.46 -22.03
N LEU A 85 -58.58 14.00 -22.81
CA LEU A 85 -57.42 13.24 -22.31
C LEU A 85 -56.32 14.11 -21.67
N ALA A 86 -56.45 15.44 -21.68
CA ALA A 86 -55.50 16.35 -21.01
C ALA A 86 -55.72 16.41 -19.49
N GLU A 87 -56.74 15.74 -18.94
CA GLU A 87 -57.04 15.70 -17.50
C GLU A 87 -55.86 15.18 -16.66
N ARG A 88 -55.02 14.32 -17.23
CA ARG A 88 -53.78 13.83 -16.61
C ARG A 88 -52.78 14.95 -16.23
N HIS A 89 -52.94 16.15 -16.81
CA HIS A 89 -52.11 17.33 -16.55
C HIS A 89 -52.84 18.39 -15.72
N ALA A 90 -53.80 17.99 -14.89
CA ALA A 90 -54.62 18.90 -14.07
C ALA A 90 -53.80 19.86 -13.20
N GLU A 91 -52.59 19.48 -12.82
CA GLU A 91 -51.67 20.30 -12.01
C GLU A 91 -50.96 21.42 -12.80
N HIS A 92 -51.02 21.38 -14.14
CA HIS A 92 -50.42 22.40 -15.01
C HIS A 92 -51.45 23.46 -15.41
N GLU A 93 -51.01 24.72 -15.51
CA GLU A 93 -51.88 25.82 -15.93
C GLU A 93 -52.55 25.51 -17.28
N LYS A 94 -53.88 25.56 -17.31
CA LYS A 94 -54.71 25.18 -18.49
C LYS A 94 -54.41 23.78 -19.03
N ARG A 95 -53.88 22.85 -18.21
CA ARG A 95 -53.47 21.49 -18.59
C ARG A 95 -52.39 21.45 -19.68
N ARG A 96 -51.47 22.42 -19.63
CA ARG A 96 -50.38 22.58 -20.60
C ARG A 96 -49.02 22.42 -19.91
N PRO A 97 -48.40 21.23 -19.93
CA PRO A 97 -47.09 21.02 -19.33
C PRO A 97 -46.02 21.82 -20.06
N THR A 98 -45.16 22.50 -19.31
CA THR A 98 -44.12 23.41 -19.85
C THR A 98 -42.73 22.80 -19.88
N LYS A 99 -42.55 21.58 -19.36
CA LYS A 99 -41.25 20.91 -19.24
C LYS A 99 -41.36 19.47 -19.75
N PHE A 100 -40.44 19.11 -20.65
CA PHE A 100 -40.31 17.78 -21.24
C PHE A 100 -38.86 17.32 -21.12
N VAL A 101 -38.63 16.01 -21.19
CA VAL A 101 -37.29 15.43 -21.16
C VAL A 101 -36.99 14.82 -22.52
N TRP A 102 -35.86 15.19 -23.10
CA TRP A 102 -35.36 14.69 -24.38
C TRP A 102 -34.09 13.89 -24.17
N LEU A 103 -34.12 12.61 -24.53
CA LEU A 103 -32.93 11.76 -24.60
C LEU A 103 -32.30 11.91 -25.99
N THR A 104 -31.13 12.55 -26.04
CA THR A 104 -30.43 12.89 -27.29
C THR A 104 -29.67 11.68 -27.85
N PRO A 105 -29.75 11.40 -29.17
CA PRO A 105 -28.97 10.34 -29.81
C PRO A 105 -27.46 10.60 -29.73
N ASP A 106 -26.65 9.54 -29.68
CA ASP A 106 -25.18 9.63 -29.57
C ASP A 106 -24.50 10.29 -30.79
N ASN A 107 -25.15 10.23 -31.96
CA ASN A 107 -24.67 10.74 -33.24
C ASN A 107 -25.47 11.93 -33.77
N ALA A 108 -26.19 12.64 -32.89
CA ALA A 108 -27.02 13.78 -33.30
C ALA A 108 -26.16 14.96 -33.80
N ALA A 109 -26.43 15.37 -35.05
CA ALA A 109 -25.90 16.58 -35.68
C ALA A 109 -26.73 17.81 -35.27
N PRO A 110 -26.30 19.07 -35.50
CA PRO A 110 -27.13 20.26 -35.27
C PRO A 110 -28.52 20.16 -35.94
N GLY A 111 -29.55 20.71 -35.30
CA GLY A 111 -30.93 20.62 -35.76
C GLY A 111 -31.91 21.38 -34.87
N CYS A 112 -33.20 21.36 -35.20
CA CYS A 112 -34.25 22.12 -34.53
C CYS A 112 -35.25 21.21 -33.80
N LEU A 113 -35.78 21.71 -32.68
CA LEU A 113 -36.99 21.18 -32.07
C LEU A 113 -38.22 21.76 -32.76
N ARG A 114 -39.21 20.91 -33.04
CA ARG A 114 -40.48 21.29 -33.64
C ARG A 114 -41.62 20.75 -32.79
N ALA A 115 -42.65 21.57 -32.59
CA ALA A 115 -43.87 21.21 -31.87
C ALA A 115 -45.06 21.23 -32.83
N PHE A 116 -45.84 20.15 -32.80
CA PHE A 116 -47.03 19.96 -33.62
C PHE A 116 -48.24 19.76 -32.74
N VAL A 117 -49.40 20.31 -33.12
CA VAL A 117 -50.68 20.05 -32.47
C VAL A 117 -51.61 19.50 -33.53
N ASP A 118 -52.08 18.26 -33.34
CA ASP A 118 -52.90 17.56 -34.33
C ASP A 118 -52.27 17.61 -35.74
N ASP A 119 -50.96 17.35 -35.80
CA ASP A 119 -50.09 17.39 -37.00
C ASP A 119 -49.87 18.77 -37.65
N GLU A 120 -50.37 19.87 -37.07
CA GLU A 120 -50.04 21.24 -37.50
C GLU A 120 -48.86 21.83 -36.73
N LEU A 121 -47.88 22.41 -37.42
CA LEU A 121 -46.71 23.03 -36.80
C LEU A 121 -47.11 24.28 -35.99
N VAL A 122 -46.90 24.24 -34.68
CA VAL A 122 -47.25 25.34 -33.75
C VAL A 122 -46.04 26.05 -33.13
N GLY A 123 -44.83 25.49 -33.30
CA GLY A 123 -43.60 26.09 -32.79
C GLY A 123 -42.34 25.42 -33.34
N GLN A 124 -41.27 26.20 -33.54
CA GLN A 124 -39.94 25.72 -33.91
C GLN A 124 -38.87 26.48 -33.11
N SER A 125 -37.83 25.78 -32.65
CA SER A 125 -36.68 26.40 -31.98
C SER A 125 -35.69 27.01 -32.98
N GLU A 126 -34.76 27.82 -32.49
CA GLU A 126 -33.51 28.07 -33.22
C GLU A 126 -32.70 26.77 -33.38
N GLU A 127 -31.76 26.75 -34.31
CA GLU A 127 -30.86 25.61 -34.51
C GLU A 127 -30.03 25.36 -33.25
N LEU A 128 -30.14 24.15 -32.72
CA LEU A 128 -29.45 23.76 -31.51
C LEU A 128 -28.03 23.29 -31.85
N GLY A 129 -27.05 24.00 -31.30
CA GLY A 129 -25.64 23.61 -31.39
C GLY A 129 -25.31 22.37 -30.56
N VAL A 130 -24.32 21.60 -31.01
CA VAL A 130 -23.77 20.44 -30.28
C VAL A 130 -22.73 20.91 -29.25
N ALA A 131 -23.07 20.84 -27.97
CA ALA A 131 -22.18 21.17 -26.87
C ALA A 131 -21.30 19.96 -26.49
N ARG A 132 -19.98 20.16 -26.47
CA ARG A 132 -19.02 19.18 -25.95
C ARG A 132 -19.28 18.96 -24.46
N ARG A 133 -19.61 17.72 -24.07
CA ARG A 133 -19.76 17.34 -22.66
C ARG A 133 -18.41 17.50 -21.96
N MET A 134 -18.24 18.59 -21.19
CA MET A 134 -17.43 18.49 -19.99
C MET A 134 -18.29 17.75 -18.99
N ALA A 135 -17.93 16.50 -18.68
CA ALA A 135 -18.60 15.77 -17.61
C ALA A 135 -18.67 16.72 -16.40
N ARG A 136 -19.88 16.96 -15.88
CA ARG A 136 -20.03 17.53 -14.54
C ARG A 136 -19.23 16.59 -13.65
N ARG A 137 -18.04 17.03 -13.23
CA ARG A 137 -17.31 16.41 -12.12
C ARG A 137 -18.31 16.44 -10.98
N SER A 138 -18.98 15.32 -10.68
CA SER A 138 -19.22 15.03 -9.27
C SER A 138 -17.87 15.25 -8.62
N GLU A 139 -17.79 16.10 -7.60
CA GLU A 139 -16.54 16.36 -6.89
C GLU A 139 -15.89 14.99 -6.65
N LYS A 140 -14.79 14.72 -7.36
CA LYS A 140 -14.02 13.49 -7.16
C LYS A 140 -13.45 13.66 -5.76
N LYS A 141 -14.12 13.08 -4.77
CA LYS A 141 -13.61 13.04 -3.41
C LYS A 141 -12.31 12.26 -3.47
N SER A 142 -11.20 12.86 -3.04
CA SER A 142 -9.93 12.17 -2.94
C SER A 142 -10.01 11.07 -1.89
N PHE A 143 -9.10 10.10 -1.92
CA PHE A 143 -9.01 9.06 -0.88
C PHE A 143 -9.08 9.63 0.55
N VAL A 144 -8.38 10.74 0.84
CA VAL A 144 -8.38 11.35 2.18
C VAL A 144 -9.67 12.08 2.52
N ASP A 145 -10.38 12.66 1.55
CA ASP A 145 -11.70 13.27 1.79
C ASP A 145 -12.74 12.23 2.23
N VAL A 146 -12.46 10.94 2.00
CA VAL A 146 -13.36 9.81 2.27
C VAL A 146 -12.89 8.97 3.44
N ALA A 147 -11.59 8.67 3.53
CA ALA A 147 -11.01 7.96 4.65
C ALA A 147 -11.03 8.83 5.92
N GLY A 148 -10.88 10.15 5.81
CA GLY A 148 -10.66 11.02 6.96
C GLY A 148 -9.18 11.03 7.39
N THR A 149 -8.74 12.13 7.98
CA THR A 149 -7.33 12.38 8.30
C THR A 149 -6.79 11.52 9.44
N ASP A 150 -7.68 10.98 10.27
CA ASP A 150 -7.36 10.14 11.43
C ASP A 150 -7.74 8.66 11.25
N SER A 151 -8.45 8.29 10.17
CA SER A 151 -8.91 6.90 10.04
C SER A 151 -7.86 6.02 9.41
N MET A 152 -7.82 4.80 9.93
CA MET A 152 -7.24 3.68 9.25
C MET A 152 -8.16 3.42 8.06
N TRP A 153 -7.66 3.63 6.85
CA TRP A 153 -8.43 3.78 5.60
C TRP A 153 -9.54 2.75 5.29
N PHE A 154 -9.62 1.63 6.02
CA PHE A 154 -10.67 0.63 5.94
C PHE A 154 -11.95 0.97 6.72
N ASP A 155 -11.92 1.93 7.66
CA ASP A 155 -13.14 2.47 8.35
C ASP A 155 -14.10 3.17 7.37
N GLY A 156 -13.66 3.36 6.13
CA GLY A 156 -14.44 3.89 5.02
C GLY A 156 -15.58 2.99 4.57
N VAL A 157 -16.44 2.43 5.42
CA VAL A 157 -17.67 1.73 4.95
C VAL A 157 -18.56 2.65 4.09
N ALA A 158 -18.46 3.98 4.29
CA ALA A 158 -19.12 5.00 3.46
C ALA A 158 -18.65 5.00 1.98
N TYR A 159 -17.47 4.46 1.72
CA TYR A 159 -16.83 4.30 0.42
C TYR A 159 -17.60 3.41 -0.56
N LEU A 160 -18.15 2.30 -0.05
CA LEU A 160 -18.79 1.27 -0.87
C LEU A 160 -20.19 1.69 -1.34
N GLN A 161 -20.68 2.84 -0.90
CA GLN A 161 -22.02 3.34 -1.24
C GLN A 161 -22.02 4.19 -2.52
N GLN A 162 -20.85 4.56 -3.05
CA GLN A 162 -20.75 5.31 -4.30
C GLN A 162 -21.12 4.44 -5.51
N LYS A 163 -21.84 5.04 -6.47
CA LYS A 163 -22.20 4.37 -7.73
C LYS A 163 -21.01 4.37 -8.69
N GLN A 164 -20.75 3.23 -9.32
CA GLN A 164 -19.75 3.12 -10.38
C GLN A 164 -20.12 4.04 -11.56
N PRO A 165 -19.13 4.69 -12.19
CA PRO A 165 -19.32 5.38 -13.47
C PRO A 165 -19.78 4.42 -14.58
N ASP A 166 -20.15 4.96 -15.74
CA ASP A 166 -20.53 4.16 -16.90
C ASP A 166 -19.39 3.28 -17.45
N GLU A 167 -19.73 2.22 -18.18
CA GLU A 167 -18.78 1.22 -18.69
C GLU A 167 -17.71 1.83 -19.60
N ALA A 168 -18.06 2.85 -20.39
CA ALA A 168 -17.13 3.54 -21.27
C ALA A 168 -16.05 4.30 -20.48
N PHE A 169 -16.43 4.95 -19.39
CA PHE A 169 -15.48 5.55 -18.46
C PHE A 169 -14.57 4.51 -17.82
N VAL A 170 -15.13 3.40 -17.34
CA VAL A 170 -14.39 2.31 -16.69
C VAL A 170 -13.36 1.72 -17.67
N ALA A 171 -13.75 1.41 -18.90
CA ALA A 171 -12.86 0.89 -19.94
C ALA A 171 -11.72 1.88 -20.26
N SER A 172 -12.04 3.18 -20.39
CA SER A 172 -11.04 4.22 -20.62
C SER A 172 -10.05 4.34 -19.46
N ALA A 173 -10.54 4.30 -18.21
CA ALA A 173 -9.69 4.35 -17.02
C ALA A 173 -8.76 3.12 -16.93
N LYS A 174 -9.25 1.91 -17.25
CA LYS A 174 -8.43 0.68 -17.25
C LYS A 174 -7.38 0.64 -18.37
N SER A 175 -7.56 1.41 -19.44
CA SER A 175 -6.58 1.50 -20.55
C SER A 175 -5.32 2.32 -20.23
N LYS A 176 -5.32 3.04 -19.10
CA LYS A 176 -4.21 3.86 -18.63
C LYS A 176 -2.93 3.05 -18.40
N SER A 177 -1.78 3.73 -18.48
CA SER A 177 -0.46 3.13 -18.28
C SER A 177 0.05 3.35 -16.86
N PHE A 178 0.62 2.31 -16.25
CA PHE A 178 1.07 2.33 -14.85
C PHE A 178 2.54 1.96 -14.72
N GLY A 179 3.33 2.82 -14.08
CA GLY A 179 4.70 2.50 -13.69
C GLY A 179 4.73 2.00 -12.25
N ILE A 180 5.30 0.83 -12.00
CA ILE A 180 5.57 0.32 -10.66
C ILE A 180 7.08 0.42 -10.43
N LEU A 181 7.50 1.25 -9.48
CA LEU A 181 8.92 1.47 -9.21
C LEU A 181 9.35 0.55 -8.08
N GLY A 182 10.24 -0.41 -8.40
CA GLY A 182 10.69 -1.48 -7.51
C GLY A 182 9.86 -2.76 -7.65
N GLY A 183 10.55 -3.88 -7.83
CA GLY A 183 10.05 -5.26 -7.81
C GLY A 183 10.12 -5.88 -6.40
N GLY A 184 10.04 -5.05 -5.35
CA GLY A 184 9.82 -5.51 -3.98
C GLY A 184 8.43 -6.12 -3.79
N ILE A 185 8.18 -6.79 -2.66
CA ILE A 185 6.92 -7.50 -2.44
C ILE A 185 5.67 -6.59 -2.54
N SER A 186 5.77 -5.31 -2.17
CA SER A 186 4.68 -4.35 -2.36
C SER A 186 4.42 -4.02 -3.83
N GLY A 187 5.48 -3.84 -4.64
CA GLY A 187 5.36 -3.65 -6.08
C GLY A 187 4.77 -4.86 -6.80
N LEU A 188 5.22 -6.07 -6.43
CA LEU A 188 4.67 -7.34 -6.93
C LEU A 188 3.20 -7.51 -6.55
N MET A 189 2.85 -7.21 -5.31
CA MET A 189 1.47 -7.24 -4.84
C MET A 189 0.61 -6.26 -5.64
N SER A 190 1.05 -5.02 -5.83
CA SER A 190 0.33 -4.04 -6.65
C SER A 190 0.13 -4.50 -8.09
N SER A 191 1.09 -5.17 -8.73
CA SER A 191 0.88 -5.71 -10.08
C SER A 191 -0.19 -6.80 -10.12
N LEU A 192 -0.20 -7.70 -9.13
CA LEU A 192 -1.21 -8.74 -8.99
C LEU A 192 -2.61 -8.14 -8.77
N LEU A 193 -2.70 -7.12 -7.92
CA LEU A 193 -3.95 -6.42 -7.63
C LEU A 193 -4.52 -5.70 -8.86
N LEU A 194 -3.69 -4.99 -9.64
CA LEU A 194 -4.10 -4.35 -10.88
C LEU A 194 -4.60 -5.38 -11.91
N ASP A 195 -3.87 -6.50 -12.07
CA ASP A 195 -4.30 -7.58 -12.97
C ASP A 195 -5.64 -8.19 -12.54
N SER A 196 -5.87 -8.36 -11.23
CA SER A 196 -7.10 -8.95 -10.70
C SER A 196 -8.38 -8.17 -11.02
N VAL A 197 -8.25 -6.89 -11.37
CA VAL A 197 -9.36 -5.99 -11.73
C VAL A 197 -9.37 -5.60 -13.22
N GLY A 198 -8.55 -6.27 -14.05
CA GLY A 198 -8.50 -6.08 -15.50
C GLY A 198 -7.63 -4.91 -15.96
N ILE A 199 -6.69 -4.44 -15.14
CA ILE A 199 -5.70 -3.43 -15.51
C ILE A 199 -4.38 -4.14 -15.80
N HIS A 200 -4.03 -4.26 -17.08
CA HIS A 200 -2.87 -5.04 -17.52
C HIS A 200 -1.70 -4.20 -18.06
N ASN A 201 -1.96 -2.92 -18.37
CA ASN A 201 -0.96 -1.99 -18.94
C ASN A 201 -0.08 -1.38 -17.85
N TRP A 202 0.60 -2.24 -17.10
CA TRP A 202 1.56 -1.83 -16.07
C TRP A 202 2.95 -2.37 -16.40
N LYS A 203 3.97 -1.72 -15.82
CA LYS A 203 5.36 -2.14 -15.97
C LYS A 203 6.14 -1.94 -14.68
N ILE A 204 6.87 -2.96 -14.25
CA ILE A 204 7.78 -2.89 -13.11
C ILE A 204 9.16 -2.45 -13.59
N LEU A 205 9.73 -1.43 -12.95
CA LEU A 205 11.13 -1.02 -13.10
C LEU A 205 11.88 -1.47 -11.85
N GLU A 206 12.68 -2.53 -11.97
CA GLU A 206 13.44 -3.14 -10.86
C GLU A 206 14.93 -2.81 -11.00
N SER A 207 15.52 -2.32 -9.91
CA SER A 207 16.91 -1.86 -9.93
C SER A 207 17.93 -3.00 -9.88
N SER A 208 17.58 -4.15 -9.34
CA SER A 208 18.45 -5.32 -9.26
C SER A 208 18.15 -6.34 -10.37
N GLU A 209 18.81 -7.48 -10.30
CA GLU A 209 18.61 -8.64 -11.19
C GLU A 209 17.54 -9.62 -10.67
N ARG A 210 16.88 -9.31 -9.56
CA ARG A 210 15.88 -10.18 -8.93
C ARG A 210 14.68 -9.41 -8.40
N VAL A 211 13.58 -10.12 -8.18
CA VAL A 211 12.43 -9.61 -7.44
C VAL A 211 12.54 -9.87 -5.93
N GLY A 212 11.62 -9.28 -5.17
CA GLY A 212 11.42 -9.54 -3.74
C GLY A 212 11.98 -8.48 -2.80
N GLY A 213 12.75 -7.51 -3.31
CA GLY A 213 13.31 -6.43 -2.48
C GLY A 213 14.09 -7.01 -1.31
N ARG A 214 13.72 -6.68 -0.06
CA ARG A 214 14.40 -7.16 1.15
C ARG A 214 14.15 -8.63 1.49
N ILE A 215 13.27 -9.32 0.76
CA ILE A 215 13.09 -10.77 0.89
C ILE A 215 14.26 -11.48 0.20
N ARG A 216 15.23 -11.95 1.00
CA ARG A 216 16.48 -12.53 0.52
C ARG A 216 16.86 -13.80 1.29
N THR A 217 16.74 -14.93 0.62
CA THR A 217 17.33 -16.21 1.01
C THR A 217 18.66 -16.39 0.29
N VAL A 218 19.66 -16.94 0.97
CA VAL A 218 20.93 -17.36 0.35
C VAL A 218 21.08 -18.87 0.41
N TYR A 219 21.48 -19.47 -0.71
CA TYR A 219 21.82 -20.89 -0.82
C TYR A 219 23.34 -21.01 -0.89
N LEU A 220 23.95 -21.77 0.01
CA LEU A 220 25.41 -21.86 0.11
C LEU A 220 25.96 -22.99 -0.75
N ASN A 221 27.18 -22.84 -1.24
CA ASN A 221 27.86 -23.86 -2.06
C ASN A 221 27.07 -24.29 -3.32
N GLY A 222 26.29 -23.38 -3.90
CA GLY A 222 25.53 -23.64 -5.14
C GLY A 222 24.38 -24.64 -4.98
N THR A 223 23.90 -24.88 -3.76
CA THR A 223 22.82 -25.83 -3.49
C THR A 223 21.46 -25.31 -3.94
N THR A 224 20.56 -26.23 -4.21
CA THR A 224 19.15 -26.00 -4.50
C THR A 224 18.32 -25.78 -3.22
N PRO A 225 17.09 -25.24 -3.32
CA PRO A 225 16.21 -25.07 -2.17
C PRO A 225 15.88 -26.37 -1.42
N ASP A 226 15.70 -27.47 -2.14
CA ASP A 226 15.34 -28.78 -1.54
C ASP A 226 16.50 -29.44 -0.78
N GLU A 227 17.75 -29.03 -1.03
CA GLU A 227 18.90 -29.51 -0.25
C GLU A 227 18.98 -28.88 1.14
N GLY A 228 18.21 -27.82 1.42
CA GLY A 228 18.06 -27.23 2.75
C GLY A 228 19.31 -26.53 3.32
N GLN A 229 20.32 -26.28 2.50
CA GLN A 229 21.57 -25.59 2.87
C GLN A 229 21.49 -24.08 2.61
N TYR A 230 20.41 -23.47 3.10
CA TYR A 230 20.14 -22.05 2.93
C TYR A 230 19.93 -21.37 4.28
N HIS A 231 19.95 -20.04 4.29
CA HIS A 231 19.35 -19.27 5.37
C HIS A 231 18.87 -17.91 4.87
N GLU A 232 18.07 -17.27 5.69
CA GLU A 232 17.48 -15.97 5.43
C GLU A 232 18.43 -14.83 5.79
N LEU A 233 18.77 -14.00 4.80
CA LEU A 233 19.46 -12.73 4.98
C LEU A 233 18.46 -11.54 5.07
N GLY A 234 17.20 -11.78 4.71
CA GLY A 234 16.06 -10.87 4.90
C GLY A 234 15.13 -11.30 6.07
N PRO A 235 13.80 -11.12 5.96
CA PRO A 235 12.84 -11.67 6.94
C PRO A 235 12.96 -13.20 7.03
N MET A 236 12.54 -13.79 8.16
CA MET A 236 12.84 -15.21 8.43
C MET A 236 11.63 -16.11 8.65
N ARG A 237 10.52 -15.53 9.13
CA ARG A 237 9.39 -16.27 9.71
C ARG A 237 8.17 -15.38 9.87
N PHE A 238 7.03 -16.02 10.10
CA PHE A 238 5.73 -15.41 10.30
C PHE A 238 5.11 -15.93 11.60
N PRO A 239 4.66 -15.06 12.50
CA PRO A 239 3.93 -15.49 13.69
C PRO A 239 2.52 -15.94 13.27
N TYR A 240 2.01 -17.01 13.86
CA TYR A 240 0.77 -17.67 13.39
C TYR A 240 -0.36 -17.62 14.42
N GLU A 241 -0.08 -18.03 15.65
CA GLU A 241 -1.02 -18.02 16.77
C GLU A 241 -0.29 -17.82 18.09
N ILE A 242 -1.02 -17.30 19.09
CA ILE A 242 -0.58 -17.14 20.47
C ILE A 242 -1.42 -18.09 21.33
N THR A 243 -0.75 -18.77 22.26
CA THR A 243 -1.40 -19.53 23.33
C THR A 243 -1.14 -18.81 24.64
N ASP A 244 -2.20 -18.27 25.24
CA ASP A 244 -2.12 -17.60 26.53
C ASP A 244 -1.76 -18.62 27.63
N ALA A 245 -0.67 -18.37 28.35
CA ALA A 245 -0.15 -19.31 29.32
C ALA A 245 -1.02 -19.46 30.58
N ALA A 246 -1.81 -18.43 30.93
CA ALA A 246 -2.63 -18.42 32.14
C ALA A 246 -3.98 -19.13 31.93
N THR A 247 -4.59 -18.93 30.77
CA THR A 247 -5.92 -19.44 30.41
C THR A 247 -5.86 -20.68 29.52
N ASN A 248 -4.70 -20.97 28.92
CA ASN A 248 -4.49 -22.01 27.92
C ASN A 248 -5.37 -21.84 26.65
N THR A 249 -5.83 -20.61 26.40
CA THR A 249 -6.62 -20.27 25.21
C THR A 249 -5.68 -19.94 24.05
N THR A 250 -5.97 -20.46 22.85
CA THR A 250 -5.21 -20.16 21.64
C THR A 250 -6.02 -19.27 20.70
N PHE A 251 -5.41 -18.23 20.16
CA PHE A 251 -6.01 -17.31 19.21
C PHE A 251 -5.03 -16.94 18.09
N PRO A 252 -5.54 -16.65 16.88
CA PRO A 252 -4.69 -16.37 15.73
C PRO A 252 -4.09 -14.97 15.79
N ILE A 253 -2.96 -14.80 15.11
CA ILE A 253 -2.45 -13.49 14.71
C ILE A 253 -3.00 -13.20 13.31
N ASN A 254 -4.01 -12.33 13.26
CA ASN A 254 -4.92 -12.25 12.12
C ASN A 254 -4.33 -11.50 10.92
N ASP A 255 -3.59 -10.42 11.14
CA ASP A 255 -3.00 -9.60 10.09
C ASP A 255 -2.04 -10.40 9.18
N GLN A 256 -1.26 -11.30 9.77
CA GLN A 256 -0.31 -12.15 9.03
C GLN A 256 -0.99 -13.14 8.06
N ARG A 257 -2.30 -13.39 8.23
CA ARG A 257 -3.07 -14.25 7.30
C ARG A 257 -3.03 -13.77 5.86
N MET A 258 -2.83 -12.46 5.64
CA MET A 258 -2.64 -11.89 4.31
C MET A 258 -1.45 -12.50 3.57
N VAL A 259 -0.38 -12.87 4.27
CA VAL A 259 0.80 -13.54 3.68
C VAL A 259 0.44 -14.95 3.21
N PHE A 260 -0.32 -15.69 4.02
CA PHE A 260 -0.74 -17.05 3.68
C PHE A 260 -1.75 -17.06 2.54
N GLN A 261 -2.72 -16.12 2.55
CA GLN A 261 -3.63 -15.95 1.42
C GLN A 261 -2.86 -15.60 0.13
N LEU A 262 -1.84 -14.75 0.20
CA LEU A 262 -1.03 -14.43 -0.98
C LEU A 262 -0.35 -15.69 -1.53
N ALA A 263 0.22 -16.52 -0.65
CA ALA A 263 0.81 -17.79 -1.06
C ALA A 263 -0.23 -18.70 -1.74
N ASP A 264 -1.44 -18.82 -1.19
CA ASP A 264 -2.52 -19.62 -1.78
C ASP A 264 -2.92 -19.11 -3.18
N VAL A 265 -3.12 -17.79 -3.33
CA VAL A 265 -3.45 -17.18 -4.62
C VAL A 265 -2.34 -17.40 -5.65
N LEU A 266 -1.07 -17.25 -5.26
CA LEU A 266 0.05 -17.50 -6.17
C LEU A 266 0.17 -18.98 -6.55
N ASN A 267 -0.11 -19.89 -5.61
CA ASN A 267 -0.15 -21.33 -5.87
C ASN A 267 -1.25 -21.70 -6.87
N GLU A 268 -2.44 -21.10 -6.73
CA GLU A 268 -3.56 -21.25 -7.67
C GLU A 268 -3.23 -20.71 -9.06
N LEU A 269 -2.65 -19.51 -9.15
CA LEU A 269 -2.25 -18.91 -10.43
C LEU A 269 -1.14 -19.69 -11.14
N ASN A 270 -0.30 -20.38 -10.37
CA ASN A 270 0.77 -21.25 -10.87
C ASN A 270 0.38 -22.74 -10.83
N ALA A 271 -0.92 -23.08 -10.85
CA ALA A 271 -1.38 -24.46 -10.84
C ALA A 271 -0.70 -25.27 -11.96
N GLY A 272 -0.07 -26.39 -11.59
CA GLY A 272 0.70 -27.25 -12.50
C GLY A 272 2.19 -26.94 -12.62
N ASN A 273 2.68 -25.84 -12.03
CA ASN A 273 4.11 -25.55 -11.92
C ASN A 273 4.58 -25.72 -10.47
N GLU A 274 5.07 -26.93 -10.14
CA GLU A 274 5.54 -27.26 -8.78
C GLU A 274 6.80 -26.49 -8.35
N GLU A 275 7.62 -26.03 -9.30
CA GLU A 275 8.90 -25.35 -9.01
C GLU A 275 8.69 -23.98 -8.36
N VAL A 276 7.54 -23.36 -8.60
CA VAL A 276 7.21 -22.01 -8.10
C VAL A 276 6.22 -22.02 -6.94
N GLN A 277 5.72 -23.18 -6.52
CA GLN A 277 4.80 -23.28 -5.38
C GLN A 277 5.44 -22.78 -4.08
N VAL A 278 4.66 -22.08 -3.27
CA VAL A 278 5.00 -21.57 -1.96
C VAL A 278 4.41 -22.51 -0.91
N LYS A 279 5.28 -23.22 -0.19
CA LYS A 279 4.90 -24.19 0.84
C LYS A 279 5.53 -23.77 2.17
N PHE A 280 4.89 -24.10 3.28
CA PHE A 280 5.33 -23.67 4.61
C PHE A 280 5.93 -24.81 5.43
N TRP A 281 6.85 -24.44 6.32
CA TRP A 281 7.36 -25.28 7.41
C TRP A 281 7.01 -24.63 8.74
N ASP A 282 6.86 -25.45 9.78
CA ASP A 282 6.86 -24.95 11.15
C ASP A 282 8.24 -24.34 11.47
N TRP A 283 8.23 -23.21 12.17
CA TRP A 283 9.44 -22.55 12.65
C TRP A 283 9.54 -22.70 14.17
N ILE A 284 10.67 -23.22 14.64
CA ILE A 284 10.97 -23.35 16.06
C ILE A 284 11.60 -22.05 16.52
N GLN A 285 10.81 -21.20 17.17
CA GLN A 285 11.29 -19.89 17.65
C GLN A 285 12.20 -20.02 18.87
N SER A 286 11.86 -20.90 19.81
CA SER A 286 12.58 -21.12 21.05
C SER A 286 12.77 -22.62 21.27
N ASN A 287 13.98 -23.00 21.70
CA ASN A 287 14.31 -24.38 22.07
C ASN A 287 15.08 -24.36 23.39
N PRO A 288 14.70 -25.18 24.40
CA PRO A 288 15.41 -25.25 25.69
C PRO A 288 16.91 -25.56 25.56
N ASN A 289 17.33 -26.27 24.53
CA ASN A 289 18.72 -26.69 24.33
C ASN A 289 19.58 -25.61 23.66
N THR A 290 18.99 -24.50 23.19
CA THR A 290 19.75 -23.36 22.65
C THR A 290 20.68 -22.78 23.73
N PRO A 291 21.91 -22.37 23.34
CA PRO A 291 22.88 -21.81 24.28
C PRO A 291 22.41 -20.44 24.78
N VAL A 292 22.85 -20.07 25.98
CA VAL A 292 22.59 -18.77 26.59
C VAL A 292 23.88 -18.19 27.15
N ASP A 293 24.00 -16.87 27.12
CA ASP A 293 25.06 -16.19 27.85
C ASP A 293 24.89 -16.42 29.35
N ASN A 294 25.92 -16.96 29.96
CA ASN A 294 26.00 -17.13 31.40
C ASN A 294 27.46 -16.88 31.80
N PRO A 295 27.80 -16.41 33.01
CA PRO A 295 29.17 -16.40 33.50
C PRO A 295 29.69 -17.83 33.76
N ASN A 296 28.79 -18.78 34.07
CA ASN A 296 29.15 -20.18 34.20
C ASN A 296 29.30 -20.84 32.82
N ARG A 297 30.08 -21.92 32.78
CA ARG A 297 30.27 -22.78 31.60
C ARG A 297 30.08 -24.24 32.01
N ARG A 298 29.84 -25.10 31.03
CA ARG A 298 29.97 -26.55 31.22
C ARG A 298 31.42 -26.92 31.53
N ALA A 299 31.63 -28.15 31.99
CA ALA A 299 32.97 -28.65 32.33
C ALA A 299 33.96 -28.65 31.15
N ASP A 300 33.44 -28.76 29.93
CA ASP A 300 34.20 -28.67 28.67
C ASP A 300 34.47 -27.22 28.20
N GLY A 301 34.01 -26.23 28.96
CA GLY A 301 34.14 -24.81 28.65
C GLY A 301 33.06 -24.24 27.72
N THR A 302 32.12 -25.06 27.24
CA THR A 302 31.03 -24.61 26.36
C THR A 302 29.90 -23.90 27.11
N PHE A 303 29.02 -23.24 26.37
CA PHE A 303 27.91 -22.49 26.92
C PHE A 303 26.83 -23.41 27.48
N LEU A 304 26.21 -23.01 28.59
CA LEU A 304 25.01 -23.66 29.10
C LEU A 304 23.83 -23.43 28.15
N SER A 305 22.90 -24.38 28.14
CA SER A 305 21.60 -24.22 27.47
C SER A 305 20.59 -23.51 28.37
N ARG A 306 19.54 -22.95 27.76
CA ARG A 306 18.42 -22.34 28.49
C ARG A 306 17.78 -23.31 29.48
N GLY A 307 17.65 -24.59 29.10
CA GLY A 307 17.09 -25.65 29.94
C GLY A 307 17.97 -25.98 31.15
N GLU A 308 19.29 -26.05 30.97
CA GLU A 308 20.23 -26.24 32.09
C GLU A 308 20.17 -25.08 33.08
N VAL A 309 20.12 -23.84 32.59
CA VAL A 309 19.97 -22.65 33.45
C VAL A 309 18.63 -22.66 34.19
N ALA A 310 17.53 -23.01 33.52
CA ALA A 310 16.22 -23.10 34.14
C ALA A 310 16.12 -24.20 35.20
N ALA A 311 16.83 -25.33 35.00
CA ALA A 311 16.80 -26.47 35.91
C ALA A 311 17.68 -26.29 37.16
N ASN A 312 18.67 -25.40 37.13
CA ASN A 312 19.60 -25.19 38.23
C ASN A 312 19.61 -23.72 38.73
N PRO A 313 19.09 -23.45 39.95
CA PRO A 313 19.13 -22.13 40.56
C PRO A 313 20.53 -21.50 40.65
N ASP A 314 21.60 -22.31 40.77
CA ASP A 314 22.98 -21.81 40.85
C ASP A 314 23.46 -21.15 39.54
N PHE A 315 22.80 -21.44 38.42
CA PHE A 315 23.09 -20.82 37.12
C PHE A 315 22.21 -19.61 36.83
N GLN A 316 21.24 -19.30 37.69
CA GLN A 316 20.40 -18.11 37.53
C GLN A 316 21.25 -16.87 37.81
N VAL A 317 21.36 -15.99 36.82
CA VAL A 317 22.01 -14.69 36.97
C VAL A 317 20.93 -13.63 37.05
N SER A 318 20.79 -13.04 38.23
CA SER A 318 19.93 -11.87 38.40
C SER A 318 20.64 -10.61 37.91
N ALA A 319 19.90 -9.71 37.28
CA ALA A 319 20.39 -8.37 37.01
C ALA A 319 20.78 -7.69 38.34
N VAL A 320 21.94 -7.03 38.35
CA VAL A 320 22.41 -6.27 39.50
C VAL A 320 22.29 -4.79 39.15
N TYR A 321 21.37 -4.11 39.81
CA TYR A 321 21.13 -2.68 39.65
C TYR A 321 21.89 -1.88 40.69
N SER A 322 22.41 -0.72 40.30
CA SER A 322 23.04 0.24 41.22
C SER A 322 22.08 0.67 42.33
N ASN A 323 20.80 0.84 42.00
CA ASN A 323 19.70 1.11 42.94
C ASN A 323 18.51 0.21 42.60
N ALA A 324 18.43 -0.95 43.27
CA ALA A 324 17.40 -1.95 43.00
C ALA A 324 15.97 -1.44 43.21
N THR A 325 15.73 -0.56 44.18
CA THR A 325 14.40 0.02 44.41
C THR A 325 13.98 0.91 43.26
N ALA A 326 14.85 1.85 42.85
CA ALA A 326 14.56 2.75 41.74
C ALA A 326 14.41 1.99 40.41
N ALA A 327 15.22 0.94 40.19
CA ALA A 327 15.08 0.08 39.02
C ALA A 327 13.74 -0.65 39.00
N ALA A 328 13.31 -1.21 40.15
CA ALA A 328 12.01 -1.86 40.25
C ALA A 328 10.85 -0.89 40.00
N GLU A 329 10.90 0.31 40.58
CA GLU A 329 9.90 1.37 40.33
C GLU A 329 9.85 1.78 38.86
N ALA A 330 11.00 1.91 38.20
CA ALA A 330 11.09 2.24 36.78
C ALA A 330 10.53 1.12 35.87
N ILE A 331 10.87 -0.15 36.16
CA ILE A 331 10.33 -1.30 35.43
C ILE A 331 8.81 -1.37 35.57
N THR A 332 8.30 -1.23 36.80
CA THR A 332 6.84 -1.22 37.04
C THR A 332 6.17 -0.05 36.31
N ALA A 333 6.76 1.14 36.30
CA ALA A 333 6.21 2.27 35.55
C ALA A 333 6.10 2.00 34.04
N LEU A 334 7.08 1.31 33.46
CA LEU A 334 7.01 0.88 32.05
C LEU A 334 5.95 -0.19 31.84
N GLU A 335 5.89 -1.21 32.70
CA GLU A 335 4.88 -2.27 32.63
C GLU A 335 3.46 -1.69 32.73
N ASP A 336 3.25 -0.75 33.64
CA ASP A 336 1.97 -0.04 33.83
C ASP A 336 1.60 0.79 32.59
N PHE A 337 2.57 1.50 31.99
CA PHE A 337 2.33 2.27 30.76
C PHE A 337 1.95 1.35 29.59
N LYS A 338 2.72 0.26 29.40
CA LYS A 338 2.49 -0.72 28.34
C LYS A 338 1.16 -1.45 28.51
N GLY A 339 0.81 -1.76 29.76
CA GLY A 339 -0.50 -2.30 30.14
C GLY A 339 -0.91 -3.58 29.40
N LEU A 340 0.04 -4.47 29.09
CA LEU A 340 -0.19 -5.69 28.30
C LEU A 340 -0.96 -6.77 29.09
N THR A 341 -2.26 -6.55 29.31
CA THR A 341 -3.16 -7.58 29.85
C THR A 341 -3.44 -8.69 28.83
N PRO A 342 -3.87 -9.89 29.25
CA PRO A 342 -4.29 -10.95 28.33
C PRO A 342 -5.33 -10.49 27.29
N GLU A 343 -6.29 -9.67 27.70
CA GLU A 343 -7.32 -9.12 26.80
C GLU A 343 -6.71 -8.17 25.77
N ARG A 344 -5.76 -7.32 26.18
CA ARG A 344 -5.05 -6.41 25.27
C ARG A 344 -4.17 -7.18 24.28
N ILE A 345 -3.45 -8.20 24.75
CA ILE A 345 -2.66 -9.10 23.89
C ILE A 345 -3.56 -9.77 22.84
N GLN A 346 -4.71 -10.29 23.26
CA GLN A 346 -5.68 -10.91 22.35
C GLN A 346 -6.22 -9.91 21.32
N MET A 347 -6.55 -8.69 21.75
CA MET A 347 -6.99 -7.62 20.84
C MET A 347 -5.88 -7.24 19.86
N TYR A 348 -4.64 -7.09 20.31
CA TYR A 348 -3.50 -6.75 19.46
C TYR A 348 -3.24 -7.82 18.40
N ALA A 349 -3.33 -9.09 18.77
CA ALA A 349 -3.16 -10.21 17.84
C ALA A 349 -4.32 -10.37 16.84
N THR A 350 -5.56 -10.15 17.29
CA THR A 350 -6.75 -10.43 16.46
C THR A 350 -7.21 -9.23 15.63
N ASN A 351 -6.84 -8.00 16.01
CA ASN A 351 -7.17 -6.78 15.29
C ASN A 351 -6.05 -5.73 15.41
N ILE A 352 -5.01 -5.88 14.58
CA ILE A 352 -3.85 -4.98 14.56
C ILE A 352 -4.21 -3.51 14.29
N PHE A 353 -5.34 -3.28 13.62
CA PHE A 353 -5.75 -1.93 13.30
C PHE A 353 -6.38 -1.25 14.52
N ALA A 354 -7.35 -1.89 15.18
CA ALA A 354 -7.87 -1.42 16.47
C ALA A 354 -6.73 -1.26 17.50
N ALA A 355 -5.74 -2.16 17.45
CA ALA A 355 -4.54 -2.09 18.26
C ALA A 355 -3.73 -0.80 18.03
N TYR A 356 -3.45 -0.47 16.76
CA TYR A 356 -2.77 0.78 16.40
C TYR A 356 -3.56 2.01 16.84
N LYS A 357 -4.88 2.01 16.63
CA LYS A 357 -5.75 3.09 17.08
C LYS A 357 -5.68 3.28 18.60
N GLN A 358 -5.80 2.20 19.37
CA GLN A 358 -5.69 2.24 20.82
C GLN A 358 -4.30 2.72 21.26
N ALA A 359 -3.22 2.22 20.65
CA ALA A 359 -1.85 2.65 20.96
C ALA A 359 -1.66 4.16 20.71
N LYS A 360 -2.28 4.70 19.67
CA LYS A 360 -2.29 6.15 19.40
C LYS A 360 -3.05 6.92 20.49
N GLU A 361 -4.22 6.45 20.90
CA GLU A 361 -5.03 7.07 21.95
C GLU A 361 -4.37 7.01 23.33
N ASP A 362 -3.60 5.95 23.60
CA ASP A 362 -2.83 5.75 24.83
C ASP A 362 -1.52 6.57 24.88
N GLY A 363 -1.15 7.26 23.78
CA GLY A 363 0.07 8.07 23.71
C GLY A 363 1.35 7.27 23.49
N ALA A 364 1.26 6.04 22.98
CA ALA A 364 2.41 5.14 22.81
C ALA A 364 3.49 5.67 21.84
N PHE A 365 3.14 6.65 21.00
CA PHE A 365 4.05 7.29 20.03
C PHE A 365 4.67 8.62 20.51
N ASP A 366 4.27 9.09 21.69
CA ASP A 366 4.69 10.37 22.24
C ASP A 366 6.02 10.26 23.01
N TYR A 367 6.35 9.06 23.49
CA TYR A 367 7.55 8.78 24.28
C TYR A 367 8.21 7.47 23.86
N SER A 368 9.50 7.35 24.16
CA SER A 368 10.20 6.07 24.33
C SER A 368 10.14 5.67 25.78
N GLU A 369 10.51 4.43 26.06
CA GLU A 369 10.78 3.99 27.43
C GLU A 369 11.76 4.94 28.14
N VAL A 370 12.87 5.30 27.48
CA VAL A 370 13.89 6.21 28.02
C VAL A 370 13.31 7.59 28.34
N SER A 371 12.65 8.25 27.39
CA SER A 371 12.07 9.58 27.62
C SER A 371 10.89 9.55 28.60
N TYR A 372 10.11 8.47 28.62
CA TYR A 372 9.03 8.29 29.60
C TYR A 372 9.59 8.21 31.02
N LEU A 373 10.61 7.37 31.25
CA LEU A 373 11.26 7.28 32.55
C LEU A 373 11.91 8.60 32.97
N ARG A 374 12.56 9.30 32.05
CA ARG A 374 13.28 10.55 32.34
C ARG A 374 12.36 11.74 32.56
N ASP A 375 11.40 11.94 31.67
CA ASP A 375 10.64 13.18 31.57
C ASP A 375 9.30 13.11 32.31
N ILE A 376 8.71 11.91 32.44
CA ILE A 376 7.43 11.68 33.12
C ILE A 376 7.62 11.10 34.51
N ILE A 377 8.41 10.04 34.64
CA ILE A 377 8.64 9.37 35.94
C ILE A 377 9.71 10.11 36.78
N GLY A 378 10.70 10.72 36.12
CA GLY A 378 11.80 11.41 36.79
C GLY A 378 12.92 10.50 37.29
N THR A 379 13.05 9.29 36.72
CA THR A 379 14.11 8.33 37.02
C THR A 379 15.49 8.91 36.69
N ASP A 380 16.50 8.63 37.53
CA ASP A 380 17.86 9.13 37.29
C ASP A 380 18.50 8.49 36.05
N LEU A 381 19.56 9.12 35.52
CA LEU A 381 20.20 8.71 34.26
C LEU A 381 20.77 7.29 34.33
N ASN A 382 21.37 6.90 35.45
CA ASN A 382 22.04 5.61 35.57
C ASN A 382 21.00 4.49 35.68
N THR A 383 20.01 4.66 36.57
CA THR A 383 18.91 3.70 36.71
C THR A 383 18.15 3.56 35.38
N THR A 384 17.89 4.67 34.68
CA THR A 384 17.24 4.63 33.36
C THR A 384 18.06 3.79 32.38
N ASP A 385 19.38 3.98 32.29
CA ASP A 385 20.25 3.21 31.38
C ASP A 385 20.26 1.72 31.71
N GLU A 386 20.26 1.39 33.01
CA GLU A 386 20.29 0.01 33.49
C GLU A 386 19.02 -0.78 33.15
N VAL A 387 17.85 -0.11 33.13
CA VAL A 387 16.56 -0.75 32.80
C VAL A 387 16.17 -0.60 31.33
N THR A 388 16.58 0.49 30.69
CA THR A 388 16.30 0.83 29.29
C THR A 388 17.55 1.47 28.67
N PRO A 389 18.23 0.81 27.73
CA PRO A 389 19.49 1.33 27.22
C PRO A 389 19.30 2.71 26.55
N ASN A 390 19.95 3.76 27.07
CA ASN A 390 19.70 5.16 26.67
C ASN A 390 20.00 5.48 25.21
N HIS A 391 20.62 4.59 24.45
CA HIS A 391 20.86 4.80 23.02
C HIS A 391 19.63 4.47 22.15
N ILE A 392 18.57 3.91 22.76
CA ILE A 392 17.33 3.52 22.07
C ILE A 392 16.21 4.52 22.41
N TYR A 393 15.72 5.21 21.39
CA TYR A 393 14.68 6.23 21.49
C TYR A 393 13.51 5.93 20.53
N TRP A 394 13.04 4.68 20.55
CA TRP A 394 11.94 4.25 19.70
C TRP A 394 10.59 4.44 20.38
N PRO A 395 9.51 4.66 19.61
CA PRO A 395 8.16 4.56 20.15
C PRO A 395 7.88 3.22 20.82
N MET A 396 6.93 3.22 21.75
CA MET A 396 6.45 2.03 22.44
C MET A 396 5.47 1.27 21.51
N TRP A 397 6.00 0.30 20.76
CA TRP A 397 5.29 -0.45 19.72
C TRP A 397 4.66 -1.76 20.21
N GLU A 398 4.14 -1.80 21.44
CA GLU A 398 3.62 -3.03 22.07
C GLU A 398 2.55 -3.76 21.24
N TYR A 399 1.78 -3.02 20.44
CA TYR A 399 0.80 -3.61 19.52
C TYR A 399 1.42 -4.46 18.41
N GLU A 400 2.67 -4.19 18.03
CA GLU A 400 3.43 -4.98 17.06
C GLU A 400 4.35 -5.99 17.76
N THR A 401 4.97 -5.63 18.89
CA THR A 401 5.88 -6.56 19.60
C THR A 401 5.14 -7.76 20.19
N VAL A 402 3.82 -7.70 20.33
CA VAL A 402 2.94 -8.84 20.67
C VAL A 402 3.20 -10.07 19.77
N TYR A 403 3.66 -9.88 18.53
CA TYR A 403 4.01 -10.96 17.62
C TYR A 403 5.06 -11.91 18.21
N PHE A 404 5.98 -11.39 19.04
CA PHE A 404 7.00 -12.21 19.69
C PHE A 404 6.47 -13.11 20.81
N LEU A 405 5.20 -12.96 21.19
CA LEU A 405 4.49 -13.87 22.10
C LEU A 405 3.88 -15.09 21.38
N ALA A 406 4.01 -15.18 20.05
CA ALA A 406 3.47 -16.29 19.28
C ALA A 406 4.02 -17.65 19.76
N SER A 407 3.11 -18.57 20.03
CA SER A 407 3.41 -19.96 20.40
C SER A 407 3.71 -20.82 19.18
N LYS A 408 3.23 -20.42 18.00
CA LYS A 408 3.53 -21.06 16.72
C LYS A 408 3.96 -20.05 15.66
N TRP A 409 4.96 -20.46 14.90
CA TRP A 409 5.55 -19.68 13.82
C TRP A 409 5.65 -20.55 12.57
N LEU A 410 5.60 -19.91 11.40
CA LEU A 410 5.81 -20.55 10.11
C LEU A 410 7.00 -19.90 9.38
N THR A 411 7.63 -20.67 8.50
CA THR A 411 8.61 -20.18 7.51
C THR A 411 8.31 -20.82 6.15
N ILE A 412 9.00 -20.41 5.09
CA ILE A 412 8.76 -20.96 3.74
C ILE A 412 9.77 -22.08 3.46
N LYS A 413 9.26 -23.22 3.00
CA LYS A 413 10.07 -24.34 2.52
C LYS A 413 10.91 -23.90 1.33
N GLY A 414 12.21 -24.14 1.41
CA GLY A 414 13.18 -23.65 0.41
C GLY A 414 13.54 -22.18 0.57
N GLY A 415 12.98 -21.47 1.55
CA GLY A 415 13.34 -20.12 1.93
C GLY A 415 12.37 -19.04 1.43
N LEU A 416 12.34 -17.90 2.11
CA LEU A 416 11.36 -16.85 1.87
C LEU A 416 11.44 -16.21 0.48
N SER A 417 12.58 -16.28 -0.21
CA SER A 417 12.69 -15.85 -1.62
C SER A 417 11.81 -16.65 -2.58
N ARG A 418 11.26 -17.80 -2.16
CA ARG A 418 10.26 -18.54 -2.94
C ARG A 418 8.94 -17.78 -3.09
N LEU A 419 8.56 -16.92 -2.14
CA LEU A 419 7.35 -16.09 -2.22
C LEU A 419 7.40 -15.08 -3.38
N PRO A 420 8.40 -14.20 -3.48
CA PRO A 420 8.51 -13.31 -4.64
C PRO A 420 8.81 -14.06 -5.95
N ALA A 421 9.54 -15.18 -5.90
CA ALA A 421 9.79 -15.98 -7.11
C ALA A 421 8.49 -16.55 -7.72
N ALA A 422 7.45 -16.81 -6.91
CA ALA A 422 6.16 -17.25 -7.40
C ALA A 422 5.42 -16.21 -8.27
N PHE A 423 5.85 -14.95 -8.25
CA PHE A 423 5.35 -13.94 -9.17
C PHE A 423 6.03 -14.01 -10.54
N GLU A 424 7.26 -14.52 -10.65
CA GLU A 424 8.06 -14.41 -11.88
C GLU A 424 7.34 -14.89 -13.16
N PRO A 425 6.62 -16.03 -13.16
CA PRO A 425 5.85 -16.46 -14.33
C PRO A 425 4.73 -15.48 -14.73
N LEU A 426 4.24 -14.66 -13.81
CA LEU A 426 3.17 -13.69 -14.00
C LEU A 426 3.68 -12.33 -14.53
N LEU A 427 4.99 -12.09 -14.47
CA LEU A 427 5.62 -10.82 -14.84
C LEU A 427 6.14 -10.77 -16.27
N ASP A 428 6.01 -11.86 -17.05
CA ASP A 428 6.63 -11.97 -18.37
C ASP A 428 6.27 -10.78 -19.28
N GLY A 429 7.30 -10.22 -19.93
CA GLY A 429 7.19 -9.02 -20.76
C GLY A 429 6.85 -7.70 -20.04
N ARG A 430 6.60 -7.70 -18.72
CA ARG A 430 6.13 -6.52 -17.95
C ARG A 430 7.08 -6.06 -16.84
N ILE A 431 8.16 -6.78 -16.58
CA ILE A 431 9.25 -6.34 -15.69
C ILE A 431 10.51 -5.97 -16.50
N ARG A 432 11.19 -4.90 -16.08
CA ARG A 432 12.52 -4.53 -16.56
C ARG A 432 13.49 -4.49 -15.39
N TYR A 433 14.38 -5.47 -15.32
CA TYR A 433 15.49 -5.55 -14.37
C TYR A 433 16.59 -4.53 -14.67
N ASN A 434 17.55 -4.39 -13.76
CA ASN A 434 18.71 -3.52 -13.89
C ASN A 434 18.36 -2.08 -14.28
N THR A 435 17.24 -1.56 -13.76
CA THR A 435 16.67 -0.25 -14.08
C THR A 435 16.65 0.61 -12.84
N LYS A 436 17.76 1.32 -12.57
CA LYS A 436 17.92 2.17 -11.39
C LYS A 436 17.27 3.53 -11.63
N VAL A 437 16.05 3.69 -11.11
CA VAL A 437 15.31 4.95 -11.15
C VAL A 437 16.04 6.02 -10.33
N ASN A 438 16.07 7.25 -10.84
CA ASN A 438 16.77 8.38 -10.23
C ASN A 438 15.98 9.70 -10.26
N GLY A 439 14.75 9.69 -10.79
CA GLY A 439 13.93 10.88 -10.84
C GLY A 439 12.50 10.63 -11.32
N ILE A 440 11.60 11.49 -10.86
CA ILE A 440 10.18 11.54 -11.24
C ILE A 440 9.85 12.99 -11.61
N HIS A 441 9.15 13.18 -12.73
CA HIS A 441 8.66 14.49 -13.15
C HIS A 441 7.20 14.41 -13.60
N TYR A 442 6.36 15.28 -13.07
CA TYR A 442 4.96 15.37 -13.47
C TYR A 442 4.77 16.34 -14.63
N ASN A 443 4.26 15.83 -15.74
CA ASN A 443 3.99 16.58 -16.95
C ASN A 443 2.55 17.11 -16.91
N ALA A 444 2.37 18.34 -16.42
CA ALA A 444 1.03 18.93 -16.25
C ALA A 444 0.21 19.04 -17.55
N CYS A 445 0.87 19.23 -18.71
CA CYS A 445 0.20 19.43 -19.99
C CYS A 445 -0.60 18.21 -20.47
N ASN A 446 -0.14 17.00 -20.14
CA ASN A 446 -0.78 15.75 -20.57
C ASN A 446 -1.12 14.82 -19.40
N GLN A 447 -0.93 15.29 -18.15
CA GLN A 447 -1.23 14.57 -16.91
C GLN A 447 -0.53 13.20 -16.83
N THR A 448 0.73 13.13 -17.27
CA THR A 448 1.57 11.92 -17.20
C THR A 448 2.77 12.13 -16.29
N VAL A 449 3.37 11.04 -15.84
CA VAL A 449 4.58 11.00 -15.03
C VAL A 449 5.74 10.47 -15.88
N SER A 450 6.80 11.28 -16.02
CA SER A 450 8.08 10.88 -16.60
C SER A 450 8.97 10.29 -15.50
N VAL A 451 9.46 9.06 -15.70
CA VAL A 451 10.35 8.35 -14.78
C VAL A 451 11.72 8.25 -15.40
N SER A 452 12.71 8.90 -14.79
CA SER A 452 14.11 8.90 -15.24
C SER A 452 14.88 7.77 -14.57
N TRP A 453 15.69 7.04 -15.34
CA TRP A 453 16.44 5.89 -14.87
C TRP A 453 17.76 5.68 -15.64
N ARG A 454 18.67 4.90 -15.05
CA ARG A 454 19.89 4.40 -15.71
C ARG A 454 20.03 2.89 -15.50
N PRO A 455 20.70 2.17 -16.41
CA PRO A 455 21.06 0.79 -16.14
C PRO A 455 21.86 0.67 -14.85
N THR A 456 21.60 -0.36 -14.07
CA THR A 456 22.41 -0.66 -12.88
C THR A 456 23.84 -0.99 -13.28
N GLY A 457 24.80 -0.46 -12.53
CA GLY A 457 26.23 -0.54 -12.87
C GLY A 457 26.66 0.34 -14.06
N ALA A 458 25.78 1.19 -14.61
CA ALA A 458 26.16 2.11 -15.68
C ALA A 458 27.22 3.12 -15.22
N GLU A 459 28.06 3.55 -16.16
CA GLU A 459 29.13 4.52 -15.90
C GLU A 459 28.52 5.87 -15.46
N PRO A 460 28.80 6.35 -14.23
CA PRO A 460 28.07 7.49 -13.64
C PRO A 460 28.28 8.85 -14.31
N PHE A 461 29.44 9.09 -14.92
CA PHE A 461 29.81 10.40 -15.47
C PHE A 461 29.36 10.64 -16.92
N SER A 462 29.10 9.59 -17.67
CA SER A 462 28.82 9.63 -19.10
C SER A 462 27.44 9.10 -19.49
N THR A 463 26.83 8.24 -18.66
CA THR A 463 25.53 7.66 -18.98
C THR A 463 24.41 8.69 -18.78
N THR A 464 23.70 9.01 -19.86
CA THR A 464 22.51 9.86 -19.83
C THR A 464 21.29 9.13 -19.28
N ASP A 465 20.38 9.85 -18.64
CA ASP A 465 19.12 9.30 -18.17
C ASP A 465 18.25 8.83 -19.34
N GLN A 466 17.68 7.63 -19.21
CA GLN A 466 16.56 7.17 -20.02
C GLN A 466 15.25 7.56 -19.32
N VAL A 467 14.18 7.72 -20.11
CA VAL A 467 12.88 8.16 -19.58
C VAL A 467 11.76 7.26 -20.10
N ASP A 468 11.04 6.64 -19.17
CA ASP A 468 9.75 6.00 -19.44
C ASP A 468 8.62 6.95 -19.01
N ARG A 469 7.43 6.87 -19.63
CA ARG A 469 6.26 7.69 -19.30
C ARG A 469 5.06 6.84 -18.96
N PHE A 470 4.34 7.23 -17.92
CA PHE A 470 3.15 6.54 -17.42
C PHE A 470 2.04 7.54 -17.09
N ASP A 471 0.78 7.13 -17.07
CA ASP A 471 -0.31 7.97 -16.56
C ASP A 471 -0.26 8.05 -15.03
N TYR A 472 0.04 6.93 -14.38
CA TYR A 472 0.17 6.81 -12.92
C TYR A 472 1.42 6.04 -12.51
N VAL A 473 1.92 6.33 -11.31
CA VAL A 473 3.06 5.62 -10.72
C VAL A 473 2.71 5.10 -9.34
N LEU A 474 2.99 3.82 -9.08
CA LEU A 474 3.08 3.25 -7.74
C LEU A 474 4.55 3.12 -7.37
N ASN A 475 4.98 3.84 -6.34
CA ASN A 475 6.37 3.88 -5.93
C ASN A 475 6.59 3.01 -4.69
N SER A 476 7.34 1.93 -4.86
CA SER A 476 7.77 1.03 -3.77
C SER A 476 9.24 1.19 -3.39
N VAL A 477 9.95 2.14 -4.02
CA VAL A 477 11.36 2.39 -3.73
C VAL A 477 11.50 2.95 -2.30
N PRO A 478 12.43 2.41 -1.49
CA PRO A 478 12.72 2.91 -0.15
C PRO A 478 12.97 4.43 -0.12
N LEU A 479 12.34 5.13 0.84
CA LEU A 479 12.35 6.60 0.91
C LEU A 479 13.77 7.19 1.02
N ASN A 480 14.68 6.49 1.69
CA ASN A 480 16.10 6.85 1.81
C ASN A 480 16.83 6.95 0.45
N LEU A 481 16.44 6.16 -0.56
CA LEU A 481 17.04 6.23 -1.90
C LEU A 481 16.50 7.40 -2.72
N MET A 482 15.31 7.89 -2.39
CA MET A 482 14.65 8.99 -3.09
C MET A 482 15.18 10.37 -2.68
N LYS A 483 15.93 10.47 -1.56
CA LYS A 483 16.44 11.74 -1.01
C LYS A 483 17.26 12.55 -2.01
N PHE A 484 17.89 11.87 -2.97
CA PHE A 484 18.73 12.49 -4.00
C PHE A 484 18.10 12.47 -5.40
N TRP A 485 16.84 12.08 -5.51
CA TRP A 485 16.12 12.11 -6.78
C TRP A 485 15.68 13.53 -7.13
N LYS A 486 15.54 13.79 -8.43
CA LYS A 486 14.76 14.92 -8.91
C LYS A 486 13.29 14.55 -8.79
N LEU A 487 12.57 15.18 -7.87
CA LEU A 487 11.17 14.88 -7.56
C LEU A 487 10.25 16.04 -7.97
N PRO A 488 8.94 15.77 -8.20
CA PRO A 488 7.93 16.82 -8.24
C PRO A 488 7.93 17.65 -6.94
N ALA A 489 7.32 18.83 -7.00
CA ALA A 489 7.15 19.69 -5.83
C ALA A 489 6.04 19.16 -4.91
N TYR A 490 6.28 17.99 -4.30
CA TYR A 490 5.41 17.36 -3.30
C TYR A 490 5.09 18.30 -2.14
N SER A 491 3.98 18.01 -1.47
CA SER A 491 3.59 18.69 -0.23
C SER A 491 4.74 18.68 0.77
N SER A 492 4.79 19.70 1.63
CA SER A 492 5.86 19.82 2.60
C SER A 492 5.92 18.60 3.54
N LEU A 493 4.77 17.98 3.85
CA LEU A 493 4.72 16.80 4.71
C LEU A 493 5.34 15.58 4.02
N LEU A 494 4.94 15.29 2.76
CA LEU A 494 5.49 14.19 1.99
C LEU A 494 6.98 14.39 1.67
N LYS A 495 7.41 15.63 1.36
CA LYS A 495 8.84 15.90 1.16
C LYS A 495 9.65 15.65 2.44
N ARG A 496 9.14 16.07 3.60
CA ARG A 496 9.81 15.82 4.89
C ARG A 496 9.84 14.34 5.26
N SER A 497 8.80 13.57 4.96
CA SER A 497 8.83 12.12 5.20
C SER A 497 9.91 11.44 4.35
N ILE A 498 10.03 11.80 3.07
CA ILE A 498 11.11 11.31 2.19
C ILE A 498 12.49 11.67 2.76
N ASP A 499 12.69 12.92 3.19
CA ASP A 499 13.99 13.41 3.63
C ASP A 499 14.43 12.90 5.00
N ARG A 500 13.47 12.75 5.93
CA ARG A 500 13.77 12.64 7.36
C ARG A 500 13.40 11.30 7.97
N THR A 501 12.68 10.43 7.26
CA THR A 501 12.48 9.05 7.72
C THR A 501 13.83 8.33 7.80
N LEU A 502 14.06 7.68 8.94
CA LEU A 502 15.24 6.90 9.22
C LEU A 502 15.01 5.44 8.87
N PHE A 503 16.10 4.75 8.54
CA PHE A 503 16.13 3.32 8.32
C PHE A 503 17.19 2.73 9.24
N ALA A 504 16.84 1.69 10.01
CA ALA A 504 17.83 0.93 10.77
C ALA A 504 18.67 0.08 9.83
N ASN A 505 19.83 -0.32 10.32
CA ASN A 505 20.70 -1.27 9.65
C ASN A 505 20.63 -2.66 10.32
N ALA A 506 20.94 -3.68 9.54
CA ALA A 506 21.12 -5.05 9.98
C ALA A 506 22.23 -5.72 9.18
N CYS A 507 23.02 -6.54 9.85
CA CYS A 507 23.97 -7.46 9.23
C CYS A 507 23.56 -8.90 9.57
N LYS A 508 23.51 -9.77 8.57
CA LYS A 508 23.27 -11.20 8.74
C LYS A 508 24.37 -12.02 8.11
N VAL A 509 24.74 -13.11 8.78
CA VAL A 509 25.74 -14.07 8.32
C VAL A 509 25.20 -15.50 8.40
N ALA A 510 25.03 -16.12 7.24
CA ALA A 510 24.77 -17.54 7.12
C ALA A 510 26.09 -18.30 6.95
N VAL A 511 26.30 -19.37 7.70
CA VAL A 511 27.51 -20.21 7.64
C VAL A 511 27.14 -21.66 7.37
N GLN A 512 27.84 -22.30 6.45
CA GLN A 512 27.70 -23.73 6.18
C GLN A 512 28.71 -24.54 7.00
N PHE A 513 28.24 -25.66 7.52
CA PHE A 513 29.02 -26.65 8.24
C PHE A 513 28.98 -28.00 7.51
N LYS A 514 30.02 -28.82 7.68
CA LYS A 514 30.13 -30.15 7.06
C LYS A 514 29.02 -31.10 7.52
N THR A 515 28.63 -30.97 8.78
CA THR A 515 27.51 -31.69 9.38
C THR A 515 26.65 -30.73 10.18
N ARG A 516 25.41 -31.14 10.49
CA ARG A 516 24.54 -30.47 11.46
C ARG A 516 24.95 -30.84 12.89
N PHE A 517 26.21 -30.65 13.24
CA PHE A 517 26.81 -31.13 14.49
C PHE A 517 25.99 -30.72 15.73
N TRP A 518 25.36 -29.54 15.70
CA TRP A 518 24.52 -29.03 16.78
C TRP A 518 23.30 -29.91 17.10
N GLU A 519 22.80 -30.70 16.14
CA GLU A 519 21.70 -31.65 16.34
C GLU A 519 22.15 -32.98 16.97
N HIS A 520 23.46 -33.24 16.97
CA HIS A 520 24.06 -34.52 17.39
C HIS A 520 25.04 -34.37 18.56
N LEU A 521 25.02 -33.22 19.24
CA LEU A 521 25.68 -33.03 20.52
C LEU A 521 24.97 -33.86 21.61
N ASP A 522 25.65 -34.09 22.74
CA ASP A 522 25.04 -34.74 23.91
C ASP A 522 23.74 -34.05 24.37
N ILE A 523 23.68 -32.72 24.22
CA ILE A 523 22.48 -31.91 24.37
C ILE A 523 22.11 -31.36 22.99
N PRO A 524 21.22 -32.05 22.24
CA PRO A 524 20.96 -31.74 20.83
C PRO A 524 20.12 -30.47 20.67
N ILE A 525 20.51 -29.61 19.74
CA ILE A 525 19.82 -28.35 19.42
C ILE A 525 19.00 -28.55 18.15
N LEU A 526 17.67 -28.68 18.28
CA LEU A 526 16.76 -28.91 17.16
C LEU A 526 15.95 -27.62 16.88
N GLY A 527 16.49 -26.74 16.05
CA GLY A 527 15.92 -25.41 15.80
C GLY A 527 16.03 -24.46 17.00
N GLY A 528 15.42 -23.29 16.89
CA GLY A 528 15.45 -22.24 17.91
C GLY A 528 16.38 -21.07 17.57
N CYS A 529 16.05 -19.89 18.09
CA CYS A 529 16.94 -18.74 18.09
C CYS A 529 17.34 -18.35 19.50
N THR A 530 18.56 -17.84 19.66
CA THR A 530 19.06 -17.30 20.92
C THR A 530 19.89 -16.05 20.65
N ARG A 531 19.99 -15.16 21.64
CA ARG A 531 20.89 -14.00 21.57
C ARG A 531 22.12 -14.31 22.41
N ILE A 532 23.29 -14.13 21.80
CA ILE A 532 24.61 -14.36 22.38
C ILE A 532 25.40 -13.05 22.27
N THR A 533 25.95 -12.59 23.39
CA THR A 533 26.69 -11.33 23.55
C THR A 533 28.17 -11.48 23.26
N SER A 534 28.66 -12.72 23.04
CA SER A 534 29.98 -12.93 22.44
C SER A 534 30.13 -12.09 21.17
N PRO A 535 31.29 -11.45 20.95
CA PRO A 535 31.44 -10.44 19.92
C PRO A 535 30.97 -10.90 18.54
N GLN A 536 30.14 -10.07 17.91
CA GLN A 536 29.67 -10.22 16.53
C GLN A 536 28.65 -11.35 16.26
N LEU A 537 28.17 -12.09 17.28
CA LEU A 537 27.08 -13.07 17.07
C LEU A 537 25.69 -12.43 17.08
N GLY A 538 25.34 -11.69 18.12
CA GLY A 538 23.97 -11.19 18.27
C GLY A 538 22.98 -12.34 18.33
N GLN A 539 21.98 -12.36 17.44
CA GLN A 539 21.05 -13.49 17.33
C GLN A 539 21.62 -14.62 16.47
N VAL A 540 21.71 -15.82 17.05
CA VAL A 540 22.05 -17.07 16.38
C VAL A 540 20.78 -17.90 16.22
N CYS A 541 20.48 -18.36 15.01
CA CYS A 541 19.33 -19.21 14.74
C CYS A 541 19.73 -20.54 14.09
N TYR A 542 19.28 -21.63 14.70
CA TYR A 542 19.42 -22.98 14.17
C TYR A 542 18.26 -23.25 13.22
N PRO A 543 18.51 -23.84 12.04
CA PRO A 543 17.47 -24.14 11.07
C PRO A 543 16.37 -25.03 11.67
N SER A 544 15.10 -24.69 11.41
CA SER A 544 13.92 -25.45 11.88
C SER A 544 13.50 -26.57 10.93
N TRP A 545 14.33 -26.86 9.92
CA TRP A 545 14.03 -27.79 8.85
C TRP A 545 15.11 -28.82 8.65
N HIS A 546 14.72 -29.94 8.03
CA HIS A 546 15.56 -31.11 7.85
C HIS A 546 16.24 -31.53 9.16
N LEU A 547 15.46 -31.51 10.25
CA LEU A 547 15.91 -31.89 11.58
C LEU A 547 16.41 -33.34 11.60
N ASN A 548 17.45 -33.59 12.38
CA ASN A 548 18.17 -34.86 12.51
C ASN A 548 18.90 -35.31 11.24
N ALA A 549 19.08 -34.44 10.24
CA ALA A 549 19.90 -34.76 9.08
C ALA A 549 21.39 -34.83 9.48
N THR A 550 22.17 -35.66 8.78
CA THR A 550 23.60 -35.90 9.08
C THR A 550 24.54 -35.21 8.10
N GLY A 551 24.02 -34.75 6.96
CA GLY A 551 24.77 -34.04 5.94
C GLY A 551 25.09 -32.58 6.30
N PRO A 552 25.63 -31.82 5.34
CA PRO A 552 25.92 -30.40 5.52
C PRO A 552 24.68 -29.60 5.94
N GLY A 553 24.90 -28.56 6.74
CA GLY A 553 23.84 -27.70 7.23
C GLY A 553 24.27 -26.24 7.30
N THR A 554 23.29 -25.35 7.20
CA THR A 554 23.51 -23.90 7.31
C THR A 554 22.88 -23.38 8.59
N MET A 555 23.61 -22.51 9.29
CA MET A 555 23.16 -21.78 10.49
C MET A 555 23.18 -20.29 10.19
N LEU A 556 22.22 -19.53 10.71
CA LEU A 556 22.39 -18.08 10.87
C LEU A 556 23.30 -17.87 12.08
N ALA A 557 24.59 -17.78 11.78
CA ALA A 557 25.65 -17.65 12.78
C ALA A 557 25.68 -16.26 13.40
N SER A 558 25.18 -15.24 12.70
CA SER A 558 25.09 -13.89 13.23
C SER A 558 23.91 -13.13 12.66
N TYR A 559 23.20 -12.44 13.54
CA TYR A 559 22.23 -11.39 13.19
C TYR A 559 22.29 -10.28 14.23
N ILE A 560 22.76 -9.13 13.78
CA ILE A 560 23.00 -7.92 14.57
C ILE A 560 22.35 -6.73 13.87
N SER A 561 21.91 -5.75 14.64
CA SER A 561 21.26 -4.52 14.15
C SER A 561 21.97 -3.26 14.63
N ASP A 562 21.55 -2.12 14.08
CA ASP A 562 21.93 -0.78 14.55
C ASP A 562 23.45 -0.56 14.62
N TYR A 563 23.96 -0.17 15.78
CA TYR A 563 25.39 0.12 15.97
C TYR A 563 26.25 -1.14 15.87
N GLU A 564 25.73 -2.31 16.29
CA GLU A 564 26.44 -3.58 16.16
C GLU A 564 26.64 -3.92 14.67
N ALA A 565 25.57 -3.75 13.87
CA ALA A 565 25.64 -3.93 12.41
C ALA A 565 26.59 -2.93 11.76
N THR A 566 26.56 -1.65 12.16
CA THR A 566 27.47 -0.61 11.65
C THR A 566 28.94 -1.03 11.84
N VAL A 567 29.28 -1.50 13.04
CA VAL A 567 30.64 -1.95 13.37
C VAL A 567 31.02 -3.18 12.53
N ALA A 568 30.15 -4.18 12.44
CA ALA A 568 30.39 -5.38 11.65
C ALA A 568 30.54 -5.13 10.15
N CYS A 569 29.75 -4.20 9.62
CA CYS A 569 29.74 -3.85 8.20
C CYS A 569 30.96 -3.00 7.81
N ALA A 570 31.52 -2.23 8.74
CA ALA A 570 32.77 -1.50 8.54
C ALA A 570 34.03 -2.39 8.55
N MET A 571 33.97 -3.57 9.17
CA MET A 571 35.10 -4.50 9.20
C MET A 571 35.39 -5.14 7.83
N PRO A 572 36.66 -5.44 7.52
CA PRO A 572 36.98 -6.42 6.48
C PRO A 572 36.24 -7.73 6.75
N GLU A 573 35.67 -8.31 5.70
CA GLU A 573 34.83 -9.50 5.84
C GLU A 573 35.53 -10.67 6.53
N ALA A 574 36.77 -10.94 6.18
CA ALA A 574 37.56 -12.00 6.78
C ALA A 574 37.78 -11.80 8.30
N GLU A 575 37.90 -10.55 8.75
CA GLU A 575 38.04 -10.21 10.17
C GLU A 575 36.72 -10.45 10.92
N HIS A 576 35.60 -9.97 10.36
CA HIS A 576 34.27 -10.22 10.94
C HIS A 576 33.98 -11.72 11.04
N MET A 577 34.28 -12.50 9.99
CA MET A 577 34.13 -13.95 10.03
C MET A 577 35.04 -14.64 11.05
N ALA A 578 36.26 -14.10 11.28
CA ALA A 578 37.14 -14.62 12.32
C ALA A 578 36.60 -14.35 13.74
N TYR A 579 35.89 -13.24 13.97
CA TYR A 579 35.15 -13.02 15.22
C TYR A 579 34.03 -14.03 15.39
N ILE A 580 33.19 -14.22 14.37
CA ILE A 580 32.07 -15.18 14.40
C ILE A 580 32.59 -16.60 14.67
N LYS A 581 33.63 -17.06 13.95
CA LYS A 581 34.18 -18.40 14.14
C LYS A 581 34.72 -18.61 15.56
N ARG A 582 35.44 -17.62 16.12
CA ARG A 582 35.95 -17.68 17.50
C ARG A 582 34.82 -17.72 18.53
N ALA A 583 33.80 -16.89 18.36
CA ALA A 583 32.65 -16.87 19.25
C ALA A 583 31.85 -18.18 19.18
N LEU A 584 31.64 -18.75 17.99
CA LEU A 584 31.02 -20.07 17.85
C LEU A 584 31.87 -21.18 18.49
N ALA A 585 33.20 -21.11 18.40
CA ALA A 585 34.09 -22.05 19.07
C ALA A 585 33.98 -21.98 20.61
N GLU A 586 33.73 -20.80 21.18
CA GLU A 586 33.42 -20.67 22.61
C GLU A 586 32.06 -21.28 22.96
N VAL A 587 31.06 -21.11 22.09
CA VAL A 587 29.69 -21.60 22.32
C VAL A 587 29.60 -23.13 22.21
N HIS A 588 30.23 -23.70 21.17
CA HIS A 588 30.04 -25.11 20.79
C HIS A 588 31.28 -26.00 20.98
N GLY A 589 32.41 -25.43 21.39
CA GLY A 589 33.68 -26.14 21.50
C GLY A 589 34.55 -25.93 20.26
N ALA A 590 35.83 -25.61 20.49
CA ALA A 590 36.76 -25.23 19.44
C ALA A 590 37.03 -26.35 18.42
N GLU A 591 37.22 -27.59 18.90
CA GLU A 591 37.48 -28.75 18.05
C GLU A 591 36.26 -29.04 17.15
N VAL A 592 35.05 -29.05 17.72
CA VAL A 592 33.79 -29.30 16.99
C VAL A 592 33.60 -28.29 15.87
N VAL A 593 33.80 -27.00 16.16
CA VAL A 593 33.66 -25.93 15.16
C VAL A 593 34.75 -26.02 14.11
N GLU A 594 36.01 -26.26 14.48
CA GLU A 594 37.11 -26.37 13.52
C GLU A 594 36.92 -27.55 12.56
N GLU A 595 36.52 -28.71 13.09
CA GLU A 595 36.27 -29.92 12.30
C GLU A 595 35.14 -29.71 11.29
N ASN A 596 34.08 -28.99 11.68
CA ASN A 596 32.88 -28.80 10.86
C ASN A 596 32.92 -27.53 9.99
N TRP A 597 33.85 -26.61 10.20
CA TRP A 597 33.95 -25.37 9.43
C TRP A 597 34.27 -25.68 7.97
N THR A 598 33.41 -25.23 7.05
CA THR A 598 33.63 -25.39 5.60
C THR A 598 34.39 -24.22 4.99
N GLY A 599 34.32 -23.04 5.62
CA GLY A 599 34.73 -21.78 4.99
C GLY A 599 33.68 -21.17 4.07
N ASN A 600 32.57 -21.85 3.81
CA ASN A 600 31.46 -21.32 3.00
C ASN A 600 30.51 -20.51 3.89
N TYR A 601 30.30 -19.25 3.54
CA TYR A 601 29.40 -18.36 4.25
C TYR A 601 28.84 -17.31 3.30
N ALA A 602 27.79 -16.61 3.74
CA ALA A 602 27.29 -15.43 3.09
C ALA A 602 26.98 -14.36 4.13
N ARG A 603 27.57 -13.18 3.95
CA ARG A 603 27.35 -12.00 4.76
C ARG A 603 26.55 -10.98 3.95
N HIS A 604 25.58 -10.34 4.58
CA HIS A 604 24.86 -9.24 3.95
C HIS A 604 24.61 -8.08 4.93
N CYS A 605 25.07 -6.91 4.52
CA CYS A 605 24.94 -5.64 5.22
C CYS A 605 23.92 -4.77 4.50
N TRP A 606 22.73 -4.60 5.08
CA TRP A 606 21.63 -3.93 4.39
C TRP A 606 21.87 -2.43 4.15
N GLU A 607 22.63 -1.76 5.00
CA GLU A 607 23.04 -0.36 4.77
C GLU A 607 23.97 -0.17 3.56
N GLN A 608 24.72 -1.22 3.19
CA GLN A 608 25.65 -1.20 2.06
C GLN A 608 25.02 -1.73 0.77
N ASP A 609 23.78 -2.26 0.84
CA ASP A 609 23.04 -2.70 -0.35
C ASP A 609 22.55 -1.47 -1.13
N GLU A 610 23.04 -1.30 -2.35
CA GLU A 610 22.78 -0.11 -3.18
C GLU A 610 21.33 0.03 -3.66
N HIS A 611 20.50 -1.00 -3.46
CA HIS A 611 19.09 -1.04 -3.85
C HIS A 611 18.14 -0.80 -2.66
N HIS A 612 18.68 -0.73 -1.44
CA HIS A 612 17.87 -0.59 -0.22
C HIS A 612 18.41 0.46 0.76
N ALA A 613 19.73 0.60 0.88
CA ALA A 613 20.43 1.54 1.78
C ALA A 613 19.93 1.53 3.24
N GLY A 614 19.51 0.36 3.72
CA GLY A 614 18.90 0.16 5.04
C GLY A 614 18.09 -1.13 5.12
N ALA A 615 17.96 -1.67 6.33
CA ALA A 615 17.25 -2.92 6.59
C ALA A 615 15.75 -2.70 6.71
N PHE A 616 15.28 -1.78 7.54
CA PHE A 616 13.85 -1.54 7.76
C PHE A 616 13.61 -0.12 8.24
N THR A 617 12.37 0.35 8.10
CA THR A 617 11.99 1.71 8.48
C THR A 617 12.02 1.82 10.00
N MET A 618 12.57 2.93 10.50
CA MET A 618 12.58 3.25 11.93
C MET A 618 12.08 4.67 12.14
N GLN A 619 10.77 4.82 12.28
CA GLN A 619 10.15 6.10 12.58
C GLN A 619 10.29 6.39 14.08
N ILE A 620 11.15 7.35 14.42
CA ILE A 620 11.33 7.84 15.81
C ILE A 620 10.16 8.75 16.24
N PHE A 621 10.18 9.26 17.48
CA PHE A 621 9.05 9.99 18.11
C PHE A 621 8.23 10.86 17.18
N ALA A 622 6.91 10.71 17.30
CA ALA A 622 5.90 11.40 16.51
C ALA A 622 6.02 11.26 14.98
N GLN A 623 7.10 10.71 14.40
CA GLN A 623 7.26 10.63 12.94
C GLN A 623 6.20 9.72 12.33
N GLN A 624 5.91 8.58 12.95
CA GLN A 624 4.90 7.67 12.44
C GLN A 624 3.54 8.34 12.38
N HIS A 625 3.09 8.91 13.50
CA HIS A 625 1.83 9.64 13.55
C HIS A 625 1.82 10.85 12.59
N LEU A 626 2.94 11.58 12.47
CA LEU A 626 3.04 12.77 11.62
C LEU A 626 3.05 12.45 10.12
N TYR A 627 3.80 11.42 9.69
CA TYR A 627 4.07 11.17 8.27
C TYR A 627 3.07 10.22 7.62
N LEU A 628 2.43 9.34 8.39
CA LEU A 628 1.50 8.36 7.84
C LEU A 628 0.39 8.99 6.97
N PRO A 629 -0.25 10.13 7.36
CA PRO A 629 -1.24 10.80 6.52
C PRO A 629 -0.70 11.29 5.16
N ALA A 630 0.61 11.52 5.03
CA ALA A 630 1.20 11.97 3.76
C ALA A 630 1.18 10.88 2.68
N PHE A 631 1.22 9.60 3.08
CA PHE A 631 1.20 8.47 2.14
C PHE A 631 -0.20 8.10 1.67
N TYR A 632 -1.23 8.69 2.29
CA TYR A 632 -2.64 8.45 1.96
C TYR A 632 -3.15 9.42 0.89
N GLN A 633 -2.32 10.35 0.42
CA GLN A 633 -2.64 11.27 -0.66
C GLN A 633 -1.96 10.84 -1.96
N THR A 634 -2.69 10.89 -3.06
CA THR A 634 -2.09 10.74 -4.40
C THR A 634 -1.60 12.10 -4.85
N GLU A 635 -0.28 12.28 -4.87
CA GLU A 635 0.33 13.53 -5.30
C GLU A 635 0.96 13.35 -6.68
N PHE A 636 0.58 14.21 -7.63
CA PHE A 636 1.13 14.20 -8.99
C PHE A 636 1.04 12.82 -9.68
N ASN A 637 -0.12 12.17 -9.57
CA ASN A 637 -0.39 10.81 -10.06
C ASN A 637 0.59 9.75 -9.52
N THR A 638 1.22 10.01 -8.37
CA THR A 638 2.11 9.08 -7.68
C THR A 638 1.49 8.62 -6.37
N VAL A 639 1.43 7.31 -6.17
CA VAL A 639 1.04 6.67 -4.89
C VAL A 639 2.27 6.01 -4.29
N PHE A 640 2.53 6.25 -3.00
CA PHE A 640 3.63 5.64 -2.28
C PHE A 640 3.14 4.37 -1.58
N ILE A 641 3.90 3.28 -1.72
CA ILE A 641 3.58 1.97 -1.14
C ILE A 641 4.84 1.35 -0.54
N GLY A 642 4.65 0.37 0.34
CA GLY A 642 5.74 -0.36 1.00
C GLY A 642 5.74 -0.15 2.50
N GLU A 643 6.63 -0.85 3.20
CA GLU A 643 6.66 -0.94 4.66
C GLU A 643 6.86 0.41 5.37
N ALA A 644 7.49 1.40 4.73
CA ALA A 644 7.61 2.76 5.28
C ALA A 644 6.29 3.56 5.27
N ALA A 645 5.31 3.13 4.48
CA ALA A 645 4.03 3.79 4.22
C ALA A 645 2.86 3.08 4.91
N THR A 646 3.11 2.48 6.07
CA THR A 646 2.12 1.83 6.94
C THR A 646 2.53 2.02 8.41
N PHE A 647 1.72 1.52 9.34
CA PHE A 647 1.89 1.68 10.78
C PHE A 647 2.50 0.45 11.47
N THR A 648 2.70 -0.67 10.78
CA THR A 648 3.59 -1.74 11.25
C THR A 648 4.87 -1.69 10.44
N HIS A 649 6.02 -1.90 11.06
CA HIS A 649 7.31 -1.86 10.37
C HIS A 649 7.98 -3.22 10.39
N THR A 650 9.01 -3.45 9.59
CA THR A 650 9.81 -4.70 9.62
C THR A 650 9.14 -6.01 9.15
N TRP A 651 7.82 -6.05 8.89
CA TRP A 651 7.10 -7.26 8.47
C TRP A 651 6.70 -7.28 6.99
N ILE A 652 6.53 -8.48 6.42
CA ILE A 652 6.02 -8.64 5.05
C ILE A 652 4.57 -8.17 4.96
N PHE A 653 3.74 -8.45 5.98
CA PHE A 653 2.37 -7.94 6.08
C PHE A 653 2.30 -6.43 5.85
N SER A 654 3.19 -5.65 6.47
CA SER A 654 3.29 -4.19 6.32
C SER A 654 3.40 -3.75 4.86
N ALA A 655 4.21 -4.45 4.06
CA ALA A 655 4.37 -4.16 2.64
C ALA A 655 3.15 -4.58 1.80
N LEU A 656 2.49 -5.70 2.13
CA LEU A 656 1.29 -6.19 1.45
C LEU A 656 0.06 -5.32 1.73
N GLU A 657 -0.12 -4.92 2.99
CA GLU A 657 -1.17 -4.00 3.42
C GLU A 657 -1.01 -2.66 2.71
N SER A 658 0.20 -2.09 2.71
CA SER A 658 0.46 -0.81 2.05
C SER A 658 0.24 -0.87 0.53
N ALA A 659 0.58 -2.00 -0.12
CA ALA A 659 0.28 -2.21 -1.55
C ALA A 659 -1.22 -2.29 -1.81
N THR A 660 -1.96 -2.95 -0.93
CA THR A 660 -3.43 -3.08 -1.04
C THR A 660 -4.10 -1.73 -0.85
N ARG A 661 -3.76 -1.01 0.23
CA ARG A 661 -4.18 0.38 0.46
C ARG A 661 -3.87 1.26 -0.74
N GLY A 662 -2.62 1.27 -1.21
CA GLY A 662 -2.19 2.15 -2.28
C GLY A 662 -2.88 1.87 -3.61
N THR A 663 -3.15 0.59 -3.91
CA THR A 663 -3.89 0.21 -5.11
C THR A 663 -5.36 0.63 -5.00
N VAL A 664 -6.00 0.42 -3.84
CA VAL A 664 -7.37 0.88 -3.57
C VAL A 664 -7.47 2.40 -3.69
N GLN A 665 -6.54 3.14 -3.06
CA GLN A 665 -6.40 4.59 -3.17
C GLN A 665 -6.34 5.04 -4.63
N LEU A 666 -5.46 4.44 -5.42
CA LEU A 666 -5.28 4.77 -6.83
C LEU A 666 -6.57 4.56 -7.64
N LEU A 667 -7.19 3.40 -7.48
CA LEU A 667 -8.42 3.06 -8.21
C LEU A 667 -9.53 4.07 -7.94
N LEU A 668 -9.57 4.68 -6.76
CA LEU A 668 -10.57 5.68 -6.45
C LEU A 668 -10.36 7.03 -7.05
N ASP A 669 -9.14 7.51 -6.99
CA ASP A 669 -8.79 8.78 -7.59
C ASP A 669 -9.07 8.70 -9.10
N MET A 670 -8.96 7.49 -9.66
CA MET A 670 -9.40 7.17 -11.02
C MET A 670 -10.93 7.09 -11.18
N GLY A 671 -11.68 6.66 -10.16
CA GLY A 671 -13.15 6.50 -10.17
C GLY A 671 -13.62 5.06 -10.35
N LEU A 672 -12.73 4.08 -10.19
CA LEU A 672 -12.96 2.64 -10.31
C LEU A 672 -13.42 2.06 -8.98
N VAL A 673 -14.64 2.43 -8.58
CA VAL A 673 -15.19 2.10 -7.26
C VAL A 673 -15.33 0.57 -7.09
N ASP A 674 -15.96 -0.12 -8.04
CA ASP A 674 -16.28 -1.55 -7.89
C ASP A 674 -15.02 -2.44 -7.94
N GLU A 675 -14.02 -2.07 -8.73
CA GLU A 675 -12.70 -2.68 -8.72
C GLU A 675 -12.02 -2.55 -7.36
N ALA A 676 -12.11 -1.37 -6.76
CA ALA A 676 -11.55 -1.14 -5.45
C ALA A 676 -12.34 -1.89 -4.35
N LYS A 677 -13.67 -2.02 -4.48
CA LYS A 677 -14.47 -2.91 -3.62
C LYS A 677 -13.99 -4.35 -3.74
N GLN A 678 -13.76 -4.84 -4.97
CA GLN A 678 -13.31 -6.20 -5.21
C GLN A 678 -11.98 -6.47 -4.50
N ILE A 679 -11.01 -5.55 -4.61
CA ILE A 679 -9.72 -5.68 -3.93
C ILE A 679 -9.88 -5.65 -2.41
N THR A 680 -10.58 -4.65 -1.86
CA THR A 680 -10.81 -4.55 -0.41
C THR A 680 -11.52 -5.79 0.11
N ASN A 681 -12.62 -6.19 -0.54
CA ASN A 681 -13.35 -7.39 -0.20
C ASN A 681 -12.53 -8.65 -0.38
N THR A 682 -11.40 -8.64 -1.10
CA THR A 682 -10.53 -9.81 -1.31
C THR A 682 -9.41 -9.91 -0.32
N TRP A 683 -8.74 -8.79 -0.06
CA TRP A 683 -7.44 -8.77 0.59
C TRP A 683 -7.49 -8.13 1.97
N MET A 684 -8.50 -7.31 2.28
CA MET A 684 -8.56 -6.60 3.55
C MET A 684 -9.55 -7.21 4.51
N ALA A 685 -9.09 -7.36 5.77
CA ALA A 685 -9.91 -7.49 6.97
C ALA A 685 -11.04 -8.55 6.93
N ARG A 686 -11.00 -9.54 6.04
CA ARG A 686 -11.99 -10.66 6.05
C ARG A 686 -11.93 -11.51 7.33
N TRP A 687 -10.81 -11.42 8.02
CA TRP A 687 -10.47 -12.15 9.24
C TRP A 687 -10.28 -11.22 10.45
N ILE A 688 -10.62 -9.93 10.31
CA ILE A 688 -10.54 -8.93 11.38
C ILE A 688 -11.90 -8.26 11.48
N ASP A 689 -12.52 -8.29 12.65
CA ASP A 689 -13.74 -7.53 12.89
C ASP A 689 -13.40 -6.04 12.88
N VAL A 690 -13.92 -5.30 11.89
CA VAL A 690 -13.73 -3.85 11.72
C VAL A 690 -14.82 -3.07 12.43
#